data_AF-A0A7V9SNS8-F1
#
_entry.id   AF-A0A7V9SNS8-F1
#
_cell.length_a   1.000
_cell.length_b   1.000
_cell.length_c   1.000
_cell.angle_alpha   90.00
_cell.angle_beta   90.00
_cell.angle_gamma   90.00
#
_symmetry.space_group_name_H-M   'P 1'
#
loop_
_entity.id
_entity.type
_entity.pdbx_description
1 polymer ?
#
loop_
_entity_poly.entity_id
_entity_poly.type
_entity_poly.pdbx_seq_one_letter_code
_entity_poly.pdbx_strand_id
1 'polypeptide(L)'
;LQVLPRAATALPNLDVKPVAVASEVAPERIPKLPSASFEGLPLSPTQRAAAAKVARKTSFDPITSRLVETSASRKVFRNLDGSYTAQVSQVPVRVADGAGWRDVDLDLIAGVDGRLGPKSALVPVSIASNSEDVWATIEAAPGANLVLNGDSLPAGQTATTKGNTASFAGADKGRLEVAAARFGAKTTYVLDRADQGSSGWTETLSLPAGWAARQQGSDVEILDEQGGVAAMWGGGSATDGANPPTATRAEVVLQGVDGGIATALVRIDQAWLGAVTAWPVRVDPTVTVLRYVNESGAGDSWIRSGSPDQNAWADPYLYAGRHPSLGDKWRSTLTFQPNLPSDADVSYAWIQLLEANGGRCTNGLVYAQRNTAPWGPSVTWNTAPGFTDSVNQGIGASPDGCGDGLVTLPVGIYVDAWNGSAWGHQTGLNVPNYGVTMFQPEEATNMGDDRFHAFHSGNSQWVPELWVDYDRAPGTPTLTAPAADATLLTATPTFTTSVVGDPEGENVKYLFQVATGADGESGQTITSGWVEQPSWSPPDGALTNGATYYWKAYAASFATGTTEPNGTSRPSLPRKFKLDLRLGTGTPSPYDSYGPVSVNLATGNVVLNTATRSAHAVGGDLAASFTYNSQAPSTQGLIGRYFQDLDGGRDFNEPSVMTRRDSTVNFDWGIGTPTAALDLNNPYPGDDFTAKWQGYVNVPATGAWQFGVVQDDGVRIYINNNLVLDRWSGQPAGARNYGNAVALTAGAPASIRIEYFEDAGSSMIQLWAKNGASESLVAADWLTTEMPALPKGWTASADLDGELSYTSLRESAASVVLASPDGDTAEYKVNGTGFTPPAGEDGVLSRNGDGSLTFADTDGLIYKFNIDGTLGSATSSADDTKPGALQYTWT
;
A
#
# COMPACT_ATOMS: atom_id res chain seq x y z
N LEU A 1 -42.34 33.23 -9.70
CA LEU A 1 -43.26 32.83 -10.79
C LEU A 1 -43.53 34.05 -11.67
N GLN A 2 -43.05 34.06 -12.91
CA GLN A 2 -43.37 35.11 -13.88
C GLN A 2 -43.98 34.44 -15.12
N VAL A 3 -45.22 34.78 -15.47
CA VAL A 3 -45.90 34.31 -16.68
C VAL A 3 -45.84 35.44 -17.70
N LEU A 4 -45.20 35.22 -18.85
CA LEU A 4 -45.07 36.21 -19.94
C LEU A 4 -45.56 35.62 -21.28
N PRO A 5 -46.39 36.33 -22.06
CA PRO A 5 -46.71 35.94 -23.43
C PRO A 5 -45.64 36.43 -24.42
N ARG A 6 -45.21 35.57 -25.35
CA ARG A 6 -44.12 35.86 -26.29
C ARG A 6 -44.63 36.43 -27.62
N ALA A 7 -44.07 37.55 -28.05
CA ALA A 7 -44.17 38.06 -29.42
C ALA A 7 -43.08 37.43 -30.30
N ALA A 8 -43.45 37.00 -31.50
CA ALA A 8 -42.54 36.40 -32.49
C ALA A 8 -41.75 37.47 -33.25
N THR A 9 -40.45 37.24 -33.47
CA THR A 9 -39.69 37.86 -34.57
C THR A 9 -38.52 36.98 -34.99
N ALA A 10 -38.32 36.91 -36.30
CA ALA A 10 -37.47 35.97 -37.02
C ALA A 10 -35.97 36.33 -36.98
N LEU A 11 -35.14 35.29 -37.12
CA LEU A 11 -33.68 35.31 -37.25
C LEU A 11 -33.22 35.93 -38.57
N PRO A 12 -31.97 36.44 -38.62
CA PRO A 12 -31.13 36.20 -39.79
C PRO A 12 -29.77 35.59 -39.45
N ASN A 13 -29.29 34.83 -40.45
CA ASN A 13 -28.06 34.05 -40.52
C ASN A 13 -26.78 34.82 -40.17
N LEU A 14 -25.82 34.12 -39.57
CA LEU A 14 -24.44 34.57 -39.42
C LEU A 14 -23.46 33.56 -40.04
N ASP A 15 -22.73 34.06 -41.05
CA ASP A 15 -21.68 33.40 -41.82
C ASP A 15 -20.53 32.89 -40.94
N VAL A 16 -20.13 31.64 -41.18
CA VAL A 16 -18.90 31.04 -40.62
C VAL A 16 -17.77 31.19 -41.64
N LYS A 17 -16.70 31.90 -41.28
CA LYS A 17 -15.43 31.90 -42.00
C LYS A 17 -14.44 30.92 -41.36
N PRO A 18 -13.69 30.12 -42.15
CA PRO A 18 -12.67 29.22 -41.62
C PRO A 18 -11.37 29.96 -41.32
N VAL A 19 -10.78 29.71 -40.15
CA VAL A 19 -9.44 30.20 -39.77
C VAL A 19 -8.42 29.12 -40.07
N ALA A 20 -7.40 29.50 -40.83
CA ALA A 20 -6.29 28.66 -41.26
C ALA A 20 -5.33 28.35 -40.10
N VAL A 21 -4.86 27.09 -40.08
CA VAL A 21 -3.77 26.60 -39.23
C VAL A 21 -2.45 27.09 -39.81
N ALA A 22 -1.68 27.85 -39.03
CA ALA A 22 -0.30 28.22 -39.35
C ALA A 22 0.66 27.43 -38.45
N SER A 23 1.46 26.59 -39.10
CA SER A 23 2.65 25.93 -38.59
C SER A 23 3.82 26.89 -38.52
N GLU A 24 4.51 26.98 -37.38
CA GLU A 24 5.97 27.21 -37.32
C GLU A 24 6.45 27.02 -35.87
N VAL A 25 7.19 25.93 -35.65
CA VAL A 25 7.97 25.69 -34.42
C VAL A 25 9.39 26.17 -34.69
N ALA A 26 9.83 27.19 -33.95
CA ALA A 26 11.23 27.61 -33.92
C ALA A 26 12.03 26.72 -32.95
N PRO A 27 13.28 26.32 -33.29
CA PRO A 27 14.09 25.45 -32.45
C PRO A 27 14.71 26.26 -31.29
N GLU A 28 14.22 26.04 -30.08
CA GLU A 28 14.80 26.66 -28.89
C GLU A 28 16.09 25.91 -28.48
N ARG A 29 17.15 26.70 -28.33
CA ARG A 29 18.51 26.25 -28.01
C ARG A 29 18.53 25.65 -26.61
N ILE A 30 18.97 24.39 -26.51
CA ILE A 30 19.30 23.71 -25.26
C ILE A 30 20.40 24.51 -24.53
N PRO A 31 20.14 25.10 -23.35
CA PRO A 31 21.19 25.61 -22.49
C PRO A 31 21.92 24.42 -21.85
N LYS A 32 23.26 24.46 -21.87
CA LYS A 32 24.13 23.53 -21.14
C LYS A 32 23.72 23.43 -19.68
N LEU A 33 23.45 22.21 -19.21
CA LEU A 33 23.28 21.87 -17.79
C LEU A 33 24.56 22.21 -17.01
N PRO A 34 24.50 23.05 -15.96
CA PRO A 34 25.51 23.06 -14.92
C PRO A 34 25.28 21.86 -13.99
N SER A 35 26.37 21.18 -13.67
CA SER A 35 26.48 20.19 -12.59
C SER A 35 26.16 20.83 -11.23
N ALA A 36 24.99 20.53 -10.65
CA ALA A 36 24.68 20.82 -9.26
C ALA A 36 23.71 19.76 -8.71
N SER A 37 23.92 19.41 -7.44
CA SER A 37 23.27 18.38 -6.62
C SER A 37 21.75 18.32 -6.74
N PHE A 38 21.21 17.11 -6.91
CA PHE A 38 19.77 16.82 -6.81
C PHE A 38 19.30 16.69 -5.35
N GLU A 39 19.53 17.73 -4.55
CA GLU A 39 18.74 17.95 -3.33
C GLU A 39 17.71 19.05 -3.65
N GLY A 40 16.41 18.71 -3.61
CA GLY A 40 15.35 19.73 -3.60
C GLY A 40 14.34 19.78 -4.75
N LEU A 41 14.06 18.68 -5.46
CA LEU A 41 12.80 18.59 -6.23
C LEU A 41 11.64 18.22 -5.28
N PRO A 42 10.45 18.84 -5.38
CA PRO A 42 9.29 18.39 -4.62
C PRO A 42 8.95 16.97 -5.09
N LEU A 43 9.17 16.00 -4.20
CA LEU A 43 8.76 14.62 -4.36
C LEU A 43 7.27 14.57 -4.73
N SER A 44 6.84 13.70 -5.63
CA SER A 44 5.41 13.49 -5.88
C SER A 44 4.69 13.04 -4.59
N PRO A 45 3.37 13.20 -4.44
CA PRO A 45 2.63 12.70 -3.26
C PRO A 45 2.89 11.20 -2.98
N THR A 46 3.01 10.39 -4.02
CA THR A 46 3.37 8.96 -3.93
C THR A 46 4.80 8.74 -3.45
N GLN A 47 5.74 9.60 -3.87
CA GLN A 47 7.14 9.57 -3.45
C GLN A 47 7.34 10.16 -2.05
N ARG A 48 6.51 11.13 -1.61
CA ARG A 48 6.47 11.63 -0.22
C ARG A 48 5.89 10.60 0.72
N ALA A 49 4.80 9.92 0.34
CA ALA A 49 4.24 8.82 1.12
C ALA A 49 5.19 7.61 1.19
N ALA A 50 5.92 7.31 0.10
CA ALA A 50 6.97 6.29 0.11
C ALA A 50 8.18 6.73 0.96
N ALA A 51 8.68 7.96 0.82
CA ALA A 51 9.83 8.48 1.56
C ALA A 51 9.54 8.70 3.05
N ALA A 52 8.33 9.12 3.43
CA ALA A 52 7.89 9.22 4.81
C ALA A 52 7.68 7.84 5.46
N LYS A 53 7.40 6.79 4.67
CA LYS A 53 7.27 5.40 5.14
C LYS A 53 8.57 4.58 5.08
N VAL A 54 9.58 5.01 4.32
CA VAL A 54 10.97 4.50 4.44
C VAL A 54 11.55 4.82 5.84
N ALA A 55 10.90 5.71 6.60
CA ALA A 55 11.26 6.08 7.97
C ALA A 55 10.53 5.28 9.08
N ARG A 56 9.79 4.20 8.79
CA ARG A 56 9.37 3.28 9.88
C ARG A 56 10.61 2.54 10.39
N LYS A 57 11.01 2.84 11.63
CA LYS A 57 12.00 2.05 12.37
C LYS A 57 11.45 0.64 12.58
N THR A 58 12.32 -0.34 12.51
CA THR A 58 11.97 -1.72 12.88
C THR A 58 11.40 -1.76 14.30
N SER A 59 10.39 -2.61 14.50
CA SER A 59 9.85 -2.92 15.84
C SER A 59 10.76 -3.86 16.63
N PHE A 60 11.75 -4.46 15.97
CA PHE A 60 12.73 -5.33 16.61
C PHE A 60 13.72 -4.54 17.45
N ASP A 61 13.77 -4.89 18.73
CA ASP A 61 14.82 -4.48 19.66
C ASP A 61 15.46 -5.73 20.27
N PRO A 62 16.77 -5.98 20.09
CA PRO A 62 17.44 -7.18 20.58
C PRO A 62 17.43 -7.31 22.12
N ILE A 63 17.15 -6.22 22.86
CA ILE A 63 17.08 -6.22 24.32
C ILE A 63 15.67 -6.60 24.80
N THR A 64 14.63 -6.05 24.16
CA THR A 64 13.24 -6.17 24.64
C THR A 64 12.42 -7.22 23.90
N SER A 65 12.81 -7.58 22.67
CA SER A 65 12.12 -8.58 21.86
C SER A 65 12.42 -9.99 22.36
N ARG A 66 11.39 -10.83 22.41
CA ARG A 66 11.48 -12.18 22.96
C ARG A 66 11.36 -13.21 21.84
N LEU A 67 12.31 -14.13 21.74
CA LEU A 67 12.22 -15.29 20.85
C LEU A 67 11.00 -16.16 21.24
N VAL A 68 10.06 -16.36 20.32
CA VAL A 68 8.83 -17.16 20.49
C VAL A 68 8.76 -18.38 19.57
N GLU A 69 9.45 -18.34 18.43
CA GLU A 69 9.56 -19.47 17.50
C GLU A 69 11.01 -19.61 17.04
N THR A 70 11.46 -20.85 16.85
CA THR A 70 12.74 -21.12 16.20
C THR A 70 12.73 -22.43 15.43
N SER A 71 13.42 -22.40 14.29
CA SER A 71 13.77 -23.57 13.50
C SER A 71 15.25 -23.49 13.08
N ALA A 72 15.67 -24.37 12.17
CA ALA A 72 17.03 -24.38 11.65
C ALA A 72 17.39 -23.08 10.90
N SER A 73 16.44 -22.46 10.20
CA SER A 73 16.67 -21.29 9.34
C SER A 73 15.78 -20.08 9.65
N ARG A 74 15.05 -20.12 10.77
CA ARG A 74 14.08 -19.08 11.15
C ARG A 74 14.11 -18.82 12.64
N LYS A 75 14.00 -17.55 13.02
CA LYS A 75 13.63 -17.09 14.36
C LYS A 75 12.42 -16.17 14.23
N VAL A 76 11.46 -16.27 15.15
CA VAL A 76 10.40 -15.27 15.29
C VAL A 76 10.48 -14.69 16.68
N PHE A 77 10.53 -13.38 16.74
CA PHE A 77 10.54 -12.59 17.95
C PHE A 77 9.18 -11.94 18.13
N ARG A 78 8.69 -11.87 19.36
CA ARG A 78 7.59 -11.01 19.75
C ARG A 78 8.16 -9.71 20.30
N ASN A 79 7.75 -8.59 19.71
CA ASN A 79 8.24 -7.25 20.02
C ASN A 79 7.46 -6.65 21.20
N LEU A 80 7.98 -5.55 21.75
CA LEU A 80 7.36 -4.89 22.90
C LEU A 80 5.99 -4.27 22.56
N ASP A 81 5.82 -3.85 21.31
CA ASP A 81 4.60 -3.23 20.80
C ASP A 81 3.47 -4.21 20.51
N GLY A 82 3.72 -5.53 20.57
CA GLY A 82 2.75 -6.58 20.27
C GLY A 82 3.06 -7.34 18.98
N SER A 83 3.74 -6.68 18.03
CA SER A 83 4.09 -7.21 16.71
C SER A 83 5.13 -8.33 16.75
N TYR A 84 5.44 -8.90 15.59
CA TYR A 84 6.47 -9.91 15.43
C TYR A 84 7.55 -9.47 14.46
N THR A 85 8.75 -10.00 14.67
CA THR A 85 9.85 -9.93 13.71
C THR A 85 10.30 -11.35 13.37
N ALA A 86 10.19 -11.72 12.09
CA ALA A 86 10.77 -12.96 11.57
C ALA A 86 12.17 -12.68 10.99
N GLN A 87 13.18 -13.36 11.50
CA GLN A 87 14.52 -13.45 10.92
C GLN A 87 14.60 -14.77 10.14
N VAL A 88 14.85 -14.69 8.83
CA VAL A 88 14.78 -15.80 7.89
C VAL A 88 16.08 -15.91 7.11
N SER A 89 16.71 -17.08 7.16
CA SER A 89 17.85 -17.43 6.31
C SER A 89 17.44 -18.47 5.26
N GLN A 90 18.14 -18.48 4.14
CA GLN A 90 17.96 -19.49 3.09
C GLN A 90 18.50 -20.86 3.48
N VAL A 91 19.43 -20.88 4.45
CA VAL A 91 20.08 -22.09 4.93
C VAL A 91 19.94 -22.24 6.43
N PRO A 92 20.15 -23.44 6.98
CA PRO A 92 20.23 -23.60 8.42
C PRO A 92 21.32 -22.72 9.04
N VAL A 93 20.92 -21.87 9.98
CA VAL A 93 21.79 -21.05 10.85
C VAL A 93 21.78 -21.50 12.31
N ARG A 94 20.94 -22.49 12.62
CA ARG A 94 20.82 -23.08 13.95
C ARG A 94 20.83 -24.61 13.88
N VAL A 95 21.34 -25.22 14.94
CA VAL A 95 21.31 -26.67 15.16
C VAL A 95 20.53 -26.96 16.43
N ALA A 96 19.70 -28.00 16.40
CA ALA A 96 19.01 -28.52 17.57
C ALA A 96 19.88 -29.58 18.24
N ASP A 97 20.14 -29.41 19.54
CA ASP A 97 20.76 -30.43 20.38
C ASP A 97 19.81 -30.87 21.51
N GLY A 98 20.23 -31.83 22.33
CA GLY A 98 19.44 -32.33 23.46
C GLY A 98 19.09 -31.27 24.53
N ALA A 99 19.64 -30.06 24.45
CA ALA A 99 19.37 -28.91 25.30
C ALA A 99 18.61 -27.77 24.59
N GLY A 100 18.31 -27.90 23.29
CA GLY A 100 17.52 -26.93 22.51
C GLY A 100 18.24 -26.42 21.25
N TRP A 101 17.74 -25.31 20.69
CA TRP A 101 18.32 -24.69 19.49
C TRP A 101 19.49 -23.77 19.85
N ARG A 102 20.64 -23.96 19.21
CA ARG A 102 21.81 -23.07 19.29
C ARG A 102 22.16 -22.53 17.92
N ASP A 103 22.67 -21.31 17.89
CA ASP A 103 23.20 -20.73 16.66
C ASP A 103 24.45 -21.50 16.24
N VAL A 104 24.68 -21.60 14.93
CA VAL A 104 25.92 -22.16 14.39
C VAL A 104 27.06 -21.20 14.76
N ASP A 105 28.01 -21.72 15.54
CA ASP A 105 29.21 -21.01 15.96
C ASP A 105 30.40 -21.91 15.61
N LEU A 106 31.09 -21.51 14.54
CA LEU A 106 32.18 -22.27 13.94
C LEU A 106 33.52 -22.05 14.64
N ASP A 107 33.60 -21.21 15.68
CA ASP A 107 34.82 -21.01 16.43
C ASP A 107 35.34 -22.33 17.01
N LEU A 108 36.63 -22.59 16.79
CA LEU A 108 37.25 -23.82 17.24
C LEU A 108 37.51 -23.77 18.75
N ILE A 109 37.12 -24.85 19.42
CA ILE A 109 37.41 -25.16 20.81
C ILE A 109 38.11 -26.51 20.91
N ALA A 110 38.91 -26.71 21.96
CA ALA A 110 39.56 -27.99 22.21
C ALA A 110 38.53 -29.03 22.68
N GLY A 111 38.50 -30.17 22.00
CA GLY A 111 37.74 -31.35 22.36
C GLY A 111 38.44 -32.21 23.42
N VAL A 112 37.69 -33.13 24.01
CA VAL A 112 38.21 -34.09 25.01
C VAL A 112 39.18 -35.12 24.42
N ASP A 113 39.13 -35.31 23.10
CA ASP A 113 40.01 -36.16 22.31
C ASP A 113 41.34 -35.45 21.93
N GLY A 114 41.51 -34.19 22.33
CA GLY A 114 42.68 -33.38 22.00
C GLY A 114 42.66 -32.79 20.59
N ARG A 115 41.58 -33.01 19.81
CA ARG A 115 41.34 -32.37 18.52
C ARG A 115 40.54 -31.07 18.69
N LEU A 116 40.43 -30.29 17.63
CA LEU A 116 39.71 -29.02 17.61
C LEU A 116 38.34 -29.22 16.95
N GLY A 117 37.27 -28.73 17.54
CA GLY A 117 35.93 -28.78 16.96
C GLY A 117 35.20 -27.44 17.07
N PRO A 118 34.26 -27.13 16.16
CA PRO A 118 33.43 -25.93 16.29
C PRO A 118 32.55 -26.03 17.54
N LYS A 119 32.25 -24.91 18.19
CA LYS A 119 31.33 -24.87 19.35
C LYS A 119 29.94 -25.41 19.01
N SER A 120 29.45 -25.16 17.79
CA SER A 120 28.13 -25.55 17.33
C SER A 120 28.10 -25.58 15.79
N ALA A 121 27.86 -26.75 15.17
CA ALA A 121 27.84 -26.91 13.72
C ALA A 121 26.75 -27.87 13.25
N LEU A 122 26.28 -27.68 12.01
CA LEU A 122 25.30 -28.57 11.35
C LEU A 122 25.91 -29.91 10.93
N VAL A 123 27.17 -29.81 10.47
CA VAL A 123 28.01 -30.94 10.10
C VAL A 123 29.08 -31.04 11.18
N PRO A 124 29.11 -32.15 11.95
CA PRO A 124 30.18 -32.39 12.91
C PRO A 124 31.53 -32.46 12.19
N VAL A 125 32.48 -31.64 12.66
CA VAL A 125 33.83 -31.53 12.12
C VAL A 125 34.83 -31.56 13.25
N SER A 126 35.87 -32.37 13.10
CA SER A 126 36.99 -32.44 14.03
C SER A 126 38.30 -32.22 13.28
N ILE A 127 39.06 -31.21 13.67
CA ILE A 127 40.28 -30.72 13.01
C ILE A 127 41.49 -31.06 13.87
N ALA A 128 42.61 -31.37 13.22
CA ALA A 128 43.86 -31.65 13.90
C ALA A 128 44.31 -30.46 14.78
N SER A 129 44.83 -30.76 15.97
CA SER A 129 45.55 -29.80 16.81
C SER A 129 47.07 -29.86 16.61
N ASN A 130 47.56 -30.90 15.93
CA ASN A 130 48.97 -31.17 15.69
C ASN A 130 49.21 -31.70 14.26
N SER A 131 50.39 -31.46 13.70
CA SER A 131 50.69 -31.75 12.29
C SER A 131 50.85 -33.24 11.93
N GLU A 132 50.85 -34.14 12.93
CA GLU A 132 51.00 -35.59 12.73
C GLU A 132 49.66 -36.32 12.63
N ASP A 133 48.57 -35.62 12.93
CA ASP A 133 47.21 -36.13 12.90
C ASP A 133 46.53 -35.86 11.54
N VAL A 134 45.44 -36.58 11.23
CA VAL A 134 44.63 -36.33 10.02
C VAL A 134 43.99 -34.95 10.07
N TRP A 135 44.08 -34.21 8.97
CA TRP A 135 43.73 -32.78 8.93
C TRP A 135 42.31 -32.49 9.42
N ALA A 136 41.31 -33.20 8.89
CA ALA A 136 39.92 -33.07 9.33
C ALA A 136 39.14 -34.38 9.21
N THR A 137 38.18 -34.58 10.11
CA THR A 137 37.14 -35.61 10.01
C THR A 137 35.79 -34.90 9.90
N ILE A 138 35.00 -35.25 8.88
CA ILE A 138 33.74 -34.60 8.51
C ILE A 138 32.64 -35.68 8.51
N GLU A 139 31.61 -35.52 9.34
CA GLU A 139 30.51 -36.49 9.41
C GLU A 139 29.45 -36.17 8.33
N ALA A 140 29.54 -36.84 7.17
CA ALA A 140 28.65 -36.61 6.03
C ALA A 140 27.24 -37.18 6.24
N ALA A 141 27.11 -38.25 7.03
CA ALA A 141 25.86 -38.81 7.51
C ALA A 141 26.10 -39.44 8.89
N PRO A 142 25.05 -39.73 9.72
CA PRO A 142 25.23 -40.30 11.04
C PRO A 142 26.14 -41.54 11.05
N GLY A 143 27.34 -41.43 11.64
CA GLY A 143 28.35 -42.49 11.69
C GLY A 143 29.20 -42.69 10.40
N ALA A 144 28.97 -41.90 9.36
CA ALA A 144 29.70 -41.95 8.09
C ALA A 144 30.69 -40.78 7.99
N ASN A 145 31.95 -41.04 8.33
CA ASN A 145 33.00 -40.04 8.38
C ASN A 145 33.83 -40.00 7.09
N LEU A 146 33.98 -38.80 6.52
CA LEU A 146 34.99 -38.49 5.52
C LEU A 146 36.24 -38.00 6.24
N VAL A 147 37.39 -38.62 5.98
CA VAL A 147 38.66 -38.22 6.62
C VAL A 147 39.55 -37.53 5.60
N LEU A 148 39.67 -36.22 5.73
CA LEU A 148 40.50 -35.36 4.89
C LEU A 148 41.94 -35.33 5.43
N ASN A 149 42.89 -35.57 4.54
CA ASN A 149 44.31 -35.50 4.81
C ASN A 149 45.06 -35.15 3.51
N GLY A 150 46.38 -35.07 3.52
CA GLY A 150 47.14 -34.88 2.28
C GLY A 150 48.65 -34.84 2.49
N ASP A 151 49.31 -33.94 1.76
CA ASP A 151 50.75 -33.73 1.80
C ASP A 151 51.32 -33.68 3.23
N SER A 152 52.43 -34.36 3.49
CA SER A 152 53.02 -34.42 4.83
C SER A 152 53.43 -33.04 5.33
N LEU A 153 52.93 -32.65 6.49
CA LEU A 153 53.32 -31.42 7.19
C LEU A 153 54.61 -31.66 8.00
N PRO A 154 55.43 -30.61 8.23
CA PRO A 154 56.57 -30.73 9.13
C PRO A 154 56.15 -31.22 10.52
N ALA A 155 56.86 -32.22 11.05
CA ALA A 155 56.54 -32.90 12.31
C ALA A 155 56.64 -31.99 13.55
N GLY A 156 55.91 -32.34 14.62
CA GLY A 156 55.97 -31.65 15.91
C GLY A 156 55.35 -30.24 15.96
N GLN A 157 54.54 -29.85 14.98
CA GLN A 157 53.84 -28.55 15.01
C GLN A 157 52.51 -28.66 15.75
N THR A 158 52.23 -27.67 16.60
CA THR A 158 50.88 -27.44 17.14
C THR A 158 50.18 -26.37 16.29
N ALA A 159 48.90 -26.59 15.99
CA ALA A 159 48.10 -25.66 15.20
C ALA A 159 47.97 -24.31 15.92
N THR A 160 48.07 -23.22 15.15
CA THR A 160 47.65 -21.89 15.63
C THR A 160 46.18 -21.67 15.27
N THR A 161 45.33 -21.37 16.25
CA THR A 161 43.88 -21.24 16.05
C THR A 161 43.44 -19.78 15.99
N LYS A 162 42.63 -19.41 14.98
CA LYS A 162 41.95 -18.12 14.89
C LYS A 162 40.53 -18.33 14.36
N GLY A 163 39.52 -18.01 15.18
CA GLY A 163 38.11 -18.24 14.83
C GLY A 163 37.85 -19.71 14.51
N ASN A 164 37.35 -19.98 13.31
CA ASN A 164 37.07 -21.33 12.81
C ASN A 164 38.27 -22.05 12.18
N THR A 165 39.46 -21.45 12.17
CA THR A 165 40.62 -21.92 11.40
C THR A 165 41.77 -22.38 12.29
N ALA A 166 42.35 -23.53 11.95
CA ALA A 166 43.60 -24.08 12.48
C ALA A 166 44.71 -23.98 11.41
N SER A 167 45.81 -23.32 11.73
CA SER A 167 46.92 -23.07 10.79
C SER A 167 48.17 -23.89 11.15
N PHE A 168 48.77 -24.47 10.12
CA PHE A 168 50.02 -25.24 10.18
C PHE A 168 51.03 -24.66 9.19
N ALA A 169 52.28 -24.47 9.60
CA ALA A 169 53.31 -24.10 8.65
C ALA A 169 53.53 -25.27 7.69
N GLY A 170 53.50 -25.01 6.39
CA GLY A 170 53.97 -25.98 5.40
C GLY A 170 55.42 -25.72 5.04
N ALA A 171 56.01 -26.69 4.36
CA ALA A 171 57.40 -26.61 3.89
C ALA A 171 57.49 -25.74 2.63
N ASP A 172 57.90 -26.33 1.51
CA ASP A 172 57.92 -25.71 0.20
C ASP A 172 56.53 -25.50 -0.41
N LYS A 173 55.46 -26.10 0.13
CA LYS A 173 54.10 -26.03 -0.43
C LYS A 173 53.19 -24.91 0.10
N GLY A 174 53.74 -23.97 0.86
CA GLY A 174 52.98 -22.88 1.50
C GLY A 174 52.29 -23.31 2.81
N ARG A 175 51.70 -22.37 3.54
CA ARG A 175 51.02 -22.62 4.83
C ARG A 175 49.68 -23.32 4.59
N LEU A 176 49.36 -24.35 5.39
CA LEU A 176 48.04 -24.99 5.36
C LEU A 176 47.14 -24.39 6.44
N GLU A 177 45.95 -23.96 6.04
CA GLU A 177 44.87 -23.55 6.92
C GLU A 177 43.71 -24.54 6.77
N VAL A 178 43.28 -25.16 7.86
CA VAL A 178 42.11 -26.05 7.89
C VAL A 178 41.03 -25.37 8.70
N ALA A 179 39.88 -25.13 8.10
CA ALA A 179 38.78 -24.41 8.72
C ALA A 179 37.51 -25.26 8.82
N ALA A 180 36.80 -25.13 9.93
CA ALA A 180 35.44 -25.64 10.05
C ALA A 180 34.50 -24.76 9.21
N ALA A 181 33.75 -25.40 8.32
CA ALA A 181 32.77 -24.77 7.45
C ALA A 181 31.35 -25.12 7.87
N ARG A 182 30.38 -24.27 7.51
CA ARG A 182 28.96 -24.48 7.82
C ARG A 182 28.45 -25.86 7.38
N PHE A 183 28.92 -26.34 6.23
CA PHE A 183 28.52 -27.61 5.63
C PHE A 183 29.68 -28.61 5.49
N GLY A 184 30.78 -28.46 6.23
CA GLY A 184 31.91 -29.40 6.12
C GLY A 184 33.22 -28.79 6.56
N ALA A 185 34.30 -29.04 5.84
CA ALA A 185 35.60 -28.43 6.15
C ALA A 185 36.26 -27.87 4.90
N LYS A 186 37.05 -26.82 5.11
CA LYS A 186 37.79 -26.14 4.06
C LYS A 186 39.28 -26.27 4.30
N THR A 187 40.04 -26.53 3.24
CA THR A 187 41.49 -26.40 3.22
C THR A 187 41.86 -25.16 2.44
N THR A 188 42.83 -24.42 2.95
CA THR A 188 43.35 -23.22 2.31
C THR A 188 44.87 -23.30 2.30
N TYR A 189 45.46 -23.34 1.12
CA TYR A 189 46.89 -23.20 0.93
C TYR A 189 47.23 -21.72 0.78
N VAL A 190 47.97 -21.16 1.73
CA VAL A 190 48.44 -19.77 1.69
C VAL A 190 49.88 -19.73 1.22
N LEU A 191 50.06 -19.12 0.05
CA LEU A 191 51.35 -18.99 -0.64
C LEU A 191 51.83 -17.56 -0.47
N ASP A 192 53.08 -17.39 -0.05
CA ASP A 192 53.73 -16.09 0.07
C ASP A 192 54.63 -15.80 -1.16
N ARG A 193 54.81 -16.79 -2.06
CA ARG A 193 55.62 -16.71 -3.28
C ARG A 193 55.25 -17.80 -4.30
N ALA A 194 55.57 -17.57 -5.58
CA ALA A 194 55.08 -18.36 -6.71
C ALA A 194 55.62 -19.80 -6.78
N ASP A 195 56.83 -20.06 -6.28
CA ASP A 195 57.42 -21.40 -6.25
C ASP A 195 56.63 -22.39 -5.38
N GLN A 196 55.88 -21.89 -4.38
CA GLN A 196 55.20 -22.72 -3.39
C GLN A 196 53.99 -23.51 -3.91
N GLY A 197 53.48 -23.23 -5.11
CA GLY A 197 52.33 -23.92 -5.72
C GLY A 197 52.64 -24.65 -7.03
N SER A 198 53.91 -24.69 -7.42
CA SER A 198 54.34 -25.09 -8.77
C SER A 198 54.10 -26.57 -9.13
N SER A 199 53.93 -27.44 -8.13
CA SER A 199 53.65 -28.88 -8.32
C SER A 199 52.22 -29.30 -7.95
N GLY A 200 51.39 -28.37 -7.47
CA GLY A 200 50.07 -28.66 -6.90
C GLY A 200 50.13 -29.38 -5.55
N TRP A 201 48.95 -29.60 -4.95
CA TRP A 201 48.81 -30.21 -3.62
C TRP A 201 48.07 -31.53 -3.72
N THR A 202 48.63 -32.57 -3.09
CA THR A 202 47.94 -33.86 -3.02
C THR A 202 47.09 -33.87 -1.77
N GLU A 203 45.80 -34.09 -1.96
CA GLU A 203 44.85 -34.31 -0.89
C GLU A 203 44.24 -35.71 -1.02
N THR A 204 43.81 -36.27 0.10
CA THR A 204 43.21 -37.59 0.21
C THR A 204 41.95 -37.50 1.06
N LEU A 205 40.93 -38.24 0.65
CA LEU A 205 39.67 -38.34 1.36
C LEU A 205 39.36 -39.82 1.60
N SER A 206 39.47 -40.28 2.84
CA SER A 206 39.03 -41.63 3.19
C SER A 206 37.51 -41.67 3.22
N LEU A 207 36.93 -42.62 2.51
CA LEU A 207 35.49 -42.77 2.32
C LEU A 207 34.93 -43.86 3.27
N PRO A 208 33.69 -43.71 3.75
CA PRO A 208 32.98 -44.79 4.42
C PRO A 208 32.91 -46.06 3.56
N ALA A 209 32.73 -47.21 4.21
CA ALA A 209 32.58 -48.47 3.49
C ALA A 209 31.41 -48.40 2.48
N GLY A 210 31.61 -48.88 1.25
CA GLY A 210 30.59 -48.88 0.20
C GLY A 210 30.39 -47.53 -0.51
N TRP A 211 31.00 -46.45 -0.04
CA TRP A 211 30.95 -45.14 -0.70
C TRP A 211 31.98 -45.07 -1.83
N ALA A 212 31.73 -44.19 -2.80
CA ALA A 212 32.59 -44.00 -3.97
C ALA A 212 32.88 -42.52 -4.22
N ALA A 213 33.87 -42.22 -5.07
CA ALA A 213 34.12 -40.88 -5.56
C ALA A 213 34.23 -40.89 -7.09
N ARG A 214 33.71 -39.85 -7.75
CA ARG A 214 33.84 -39.68 -9.21
C ARG A 214 34.14 -38.23 -9.58
N GLN A 215 34.87 -38.04 -10.67
CA GLN A 215 35.11 -36.71 -11.21
C GLN A 215 33.81 -36.13 -11.79
N GLN A 216 33.51 -34.87 -11.48
CA GLN A 216 32.40 -34.10 -12.06
C GLN A 216 32.91 -32.69 -12.39
N GLY A 217 33.12 -32.40 -13.68
CA GLY A 217 33.76 -31.14 -14.08
C GLY A 217 35.16 -31.00 -13.46
N SER A 218 35.42 -29.90 -12.76
CA SER A 218 36.68 -29.72 -12.00
C SER A 218 36.54 -29.94 -10.49
N ASP A 219 35.48 -30.64 -10.09
CA ASP A 219 35.19 -31.03 -8.71
C ASP A 219 35.03 -32.57 -8.63
N VAL A 220 34.94 -33.11 -7.42
CA VAL A 220 34.77 -34.56 -7.19
C VAL A 220 33.49 -34.80 -6.37
N GLU A 221 32.57 -35.59 -6.92
CA GLU A 221 31.37 -36.04 -6.21
C GLU A 221 31.69 -37.24 -5.34
N ILE A 222 31.21 -37.21 -4.09
CA ILE A 222 31.26 -38.32 -3.15
C ILE A 222 29.87 -38.96 -3.12
N LEU A 223 29.81 -40.23 -3.50
CA LEU A 223 28.59 -40.99 -3.64
C LEU A 223 28.39 -41.90 -2.41
N ASP A 224 27.18 -41.89 -1.86
CA ASP A 224 26.77 -42.84 -0.82
C ASP A 224 26.64 -44.27 -1.37
N GLU A 225 26.34 -45.23 -0.49
CA GLU A 225 26.15 -46.64 -0.85
C GLU A 225 25.02 -46.87 -1.87
N GLN A 226 24.10 -45.92 -2.00
CA GLN A 226 22.97 -45.96 -2.93
C GLN A 226 23.25 -45.24 -4.26
N GLY A 227 24.42 -44.61 -4.40
CA GLY A 227 24.82 -43.84 -5.57
C GLY A 227 24.29 -42.40 -5.60
N GLY A 228 23.70 -41.91 -4.52
CA GLY A 228 23.34 -40.50 -4.33
C GLY A 228 24.56 -39.65 -3.97
N VAL A 229 24.59 -38.37 -4.37
CA VAL A 229 25.70 -37.47 -4.05
C VAL A 229 25.56 -36.99 -2.60
N ALA A 230 26.42 -37.46 -1.71
CA ALA A 230 26.41 -37.14 -0.29
C ALA A 230 27.28 -35.92 0.06
N ALA A 231 28.37 -35.72 -0.66
CA ALA A 231 29.26 -34.58 -0.50
C ALA A 231 29.93 -34.21 -1.84
N MET A 232 30.39 -32.97 -1.93
CA MET A 232 31.25 -32.49 -3.02
C MET A 232 32.60 -32.10 -2.46
N TRP A 233 33.65 -32.53 -3.12
CA TRP A 233 35.02 -32.08 -2.92
C TRP A 233 35.36 -31.12 -4.05
N GLY A 234 35.08 -29.84 -3.80
CA GLY A 234 35.16 -28.77 -4.78
C GLY A 234 36.50 -28.05 -4.73
N GLY A 235 37.00 -27.65 -5.90
CA GLY A 235 38.28 -26.93 -5.98
C GLY A 235 38.22 -25.48 -5.52
N GLY A 236 37.05 -24.85 -5.57
CA GLY A 236 36.89 -23.46 -5.15
C GLY A 236 37.64 -22.48 -6.06
N SER A 237 38.20 -21.43 -5.46
CA SER A 237 38.96 -20.40 -6.18
C SER A 237 40.36 -20.23 -5.59
N ALA A 238 41.24 -19.63 -6.39
CA ALA A 238 42.51 -19.12 -5.93
C ALA A 238 42.54 -17.60 -6.12
N THR A 239 42.84 -16.86 -5.06
CA THR A 239 42.81 -15.39 -5.05
C THR A 239 44.16 -14.83 -4.62
N ASP A 240 44.63 -13.78 -5.28
CA ASP A 240 45.85 -13.07 -4.89
C ASP A 240 45.62 -12.07 -3.73
N GLY A 241 46.68 -11.43 -3.27
CA GLY A 241 46.65 -10.43 -2.20
C GLY A 241 46.31 -9.01 -2.68
N ALA A 242 45.90 -8.82 -3.93
CA ALA A 242 45.58 -7.50 -4.46
C ALA A 242 44.25 -6.98 -3.89
N ASN A 243 44.04 -5.67 -4.00
CA ASN A 243 42.74 -5.06 -3.69
C ASN A 243 42.27 -4.21 -4.88
N PRO A 244 41.26 -4.66 -5.66
CA PRO A 244 40.55 -5.93 -5.53
C PRO A 244 41.46 -7.12 -5.92
N PRO A 245 41.21 -8.31 -5.34
CA PRO A 245 41.98 -9.51 -5.65
C PRO A 245 41.67 -9.99 -7.07
N THR A 246 42.70 -10.47 -7.77
CA THR A 246 42.48 -11.27 -8.98
C THR A 246 42.25 -12.73 -8.58
N ALA A 247 41.47 -13.46 -9.37
CA ALA A 247 41.12 -14.84 -9.08
C ALA A 247 41.26 -15.75 -10.31
N THR A 248 41.61 -17.00 -10.05
CA THR A 248 41.48 -18.11 -11.00
C THR A 248 40.73 -19.26 -10.35
N ARG A 249 40.22 -20.20 -11.14
CA ARG A 249 39.58 -21.40 -10.60
C ARG A 249 40.64 -22.34 -10.04
N ALA A 250 40.36 -22.92 -8.88
CA ALA A 250 41.10 -24.06 -8.38
C ALA A 250 40.36 -25.34 -8.75
N GLU A 251 41.10 -26.36 -9.18
CA GLU A 251 40.56 -27.62 -9.67
C GLU A 251 40.98 -28.76 -8.75
N VAL A 252 40.03 -29.64 -8.42
CA VAL A 252 40.30 -30.90 -7.71
C VAL A 252 40.18 -32.02 -8.73
N VAL A 253 41.32 -32.63 -9.07
CA VAL A 253 41.40 -33.67 -10.10
C VAL A 253 41.62 -35.03 -9.45
N LEU A 254 40.59 -35.87 -9.46
CA LEU A 254 40.62 -37.23 -8.93
C LEU A 254 41.67 -38.07 -9.69
N GLN A 255 42.66 -38.59 -8.97
CA GLN A 255 43.70 -39.48 -9.50
C GLN A 255 43.29 -40.95 -9.41
N GLY A 256 42.43 -41.30 -8.45
CA GLY A 256 41.90 -42.65 -8.28
C GLY A 256 41.30 -42.85 -6.89
N VAL A 257 40.63 -43.99 -6.71
CA VAL A 257 40.11 -44.46 -5.42
C VAL A 257 40.67 -45.86 -5.17
N ASP A 258 41.51 -46.02 -4.14
CA ASP A 258 42.11 -47.30 -3.78
C ASP A 258 41.91 -47.59 -2.29
N GLY A 259 41.51 -48.81 -1.94
CA GLY A 259 41.25 -49.21 -0.55
C GLY A 259 40.21 -48.35 0.20
N GLY A 260 39.31 -47.65 -0.52
CA GLY A 260 38.38 -46.70 0.07
C GLY A 260 38.94 -45.29 0.29
N ILE A 261 40.13 -44.98 -0.24
CA ILE A 261 40.76 -43.66 -0.15
C ILE A 261 40.75 -43.02 -1.54
N ALA A 262 40.01 -41.91 -1.69
CA ALA A 262 40.06 -41.08 -2.89
C ALA A 262 41.28 -40.15 -2.82
N THR A 263 42.13 -40.19 -3.84
CA THR A 263 43.30 -39.29 -3.94
C THR A 263 43.02 -38.26 -5.03
N ALA A 264 43.16 -36.98 -4.72
CA ALA A 264 42.99 -35.90 -5.68
C ALA A 264 44.17 -34.92 -5.66
N LEU A 265 44.36 -34.27 -6.80
CA LEU A 265 45.39 -33.26 -6.98
C LEU A 265 44.71 -31.90 -7.15
N VAL A 266 45.00 -30.99 -6.22
CA VAL A 266 44.53 -29.60 -6.24
C VAL A 266 45.48 -28.79 -7.12
N ARG A 267 44.93 -28.11 -8.12
CA ARG A 267 45.69 -27.32 -9.10
C ARG A 267 45.05 -25.97 -9.38
N ILE A 268 45.89 -25.01 -9.76
CA ILE A 268 45.49 -23.68 -10.22
C ILE A 268 46.22 -23.35 -11.51
N ASP A 269 45.71 -22.38 -12.27
CA ASP A 269 46.37 -21.89 -13.48
C ASP A 269 47.77 -21.34 -13.15
N GLN A 270 48.80 -22.03 -13.65
CA GLN A 270 50.20 -21.68 -13.42
C GLN A 270 50.63 -20.41 -14.16
N ALA A 271 50.00 -20.10 -15.30
CA ALA A 271 50.25 -18.86 -16.01
C ALA A 271 49.70 -17.67 -15.20
N TRP A 272 48.53 -17.85 -14.58
CA TRP A 272 47.98 -16.87 -13.64
C TRP A 272 48.88 -16.72 -12.41
N LEU A 273 49.26 -17.81 -11.74
CA LEU A 273 50.13 -17.77 -10.55
C LEU A 273 51.47 -17.07 -10.83
N GLY A 274 52.08 -17.33 -12.00
CA GLY A 274 53.33 -16.69 -12.41
C GLY A 274 53.21 -15.19 -12.72
N ALA A 275 52.00 -14.69 -12.97
CA ALA A 275 51.69 -13.29 -13.20
C ALA A 275 51.29 -12.53 -11.93
N VAL A 276 51.10 -13.22 -10.79
CA VAL A 276 50.72 -12.60 -9.52
C VAL A 276 51.83 -11.67 -9.01
N THR A 277 51.44 -10.44 -8.67
CA THR A 277 52.34 -9.43 -8.10
C THR A 277 52.00 -9.06 -6.66
N ALA A 278 50.84 -9.47 -6.16
CA ALA A 278 50.36 -9.19 -4.81
C ALA A 278 50.16 -10.48 -4.01
N TRP A 279 50.86 -10.59 -2.88
CA TRP A 279 50.88 -11.77 -2.01
C TRP A 279 50.21 -11.44 -0.66
N PRO A 280 49.62 -12.43 0.05
CA PRO A 280 49.64 -13.86 -0.25
C PRO A 280 48.59 -14.31 -1.27
N VAL A 281 48.84 -15.40 -1.98
CA VAL A 281 47.84 -16.15 -2.76
C VAL A 281 47.17 -17.17 -1.85
N ARG A 282 45.84 -17.29 -1.90
CA ARG A 282 45.05 -18.27 -1.16
C ARG A 282 44.37 -19.22 -2.13
N VAL A 283 44.59 -20.53 -1.98
CA VAL A 283 43.97 -21.59 -2.80
C VAL A 283 43.06 -22.41 -1.91
N ASP A 284 41.78 -22.47 -2.24
CA ASP A 284 40.72 -22.71 -1.25
C ASP A 284 39.79 -23.91 -1.59
N PRO A 285 40.29 -25.15 -1.72
CA PRO A 285 39.44 -26.32 -1.89
C PRO A 285 38.54 -26.58 -0.66
N THR A 286 37.33 -27.09 -0.89
CA THR A 286 36.34 -27.29 0.17
C THR A 286 35.63 -28.63 0.01
N VAL A 287 35.46 -29.35 1.12
CA VAL A 287 34.57 -30.52 1.19
C VAL A 287 33.25 -30.09 1.80
N THR A 288 32.19 -30.13 0.99
CA THR A 288 30.83 -29.68 1.31
C THR A 288 29.89 -30.87 1.36
N VAL A 289 29.26 -31.12 2.50
CA VAL A 289 28.20 -32.12 2.68
C VAL A 289 26.90 -31.58 2.11
N LEU A 290 26.27 -32.34 1.21
CA LEU A 290 25.13 -31.85 0.44
C LEU A 290 23.78 -31.97 1.17
N ARG A 291 23.72 -32.67 2.31
CA ARG A 291 22.49 -32.90 3.07
C ARG A 291 21.71 -31.62 3.45
N TYR A 292 22.40 -30.49 3.59
CA TYR A 292 21.81 -29.22 4.04
C TYR A 292 21.74 -28.15 2.95
N VAL A 293 22.19 -28.47 1.74
CA VAL A 293 22.08 -27.61 0.55
C VAL A 293 21.08 -28.27 -0.39
N ASN A 294 19.88 -27.70 -0.51
CA ASN A 294 18.88 -28.21 -1.43
C ASN A 294 19.29 -27.87 -2.87
N GLU A 295 19.57 -28.88 -3.70
CA GLU A 295 19.72 -28.70 -5.15
C GLU A 295 18.41 -28.25 -5.84
N SER A 296 17.27 -28.32 -5.14
CA SER A 296 15.93 -28.05 -5.72
C SER A 296 15.42 -26.61 -5.58
N GLY A 297 16.25 -25.64 -5.20
CA GLY A 297 15.79 -24.24 -5.10
C GLY A 297 16.94 -23.26 -5.14
N ALA A 298 17.37 -22.90 -6.35
CA ALA A 298 18.03 -21.63 -6.68
C ALA A 298 18.81 -20.99 -5.51
N GLY A 299 19.96 -21.56 -5.17
CA GLY A 299 20.87 -20.91 -4.24
C GLY A 299 21.29 -19.55 -4.78
N ASP A 300 21.48 -18.56 -3.90
CA ASP A 300 22.13 -17.30 -4.28
C ASP A 300 23.29 -17.52 -5.24
N SER A 301 23.28 -16.78 -6.33
CA SER A 301 24.33 -16.84 -7.33
C SER A 301 24.54 -15.45 -7.86
N TRP A 302 25.75 -15.23 -8.38
CA TRP A 302 26.06 -14.03 -9.13
C TRP A 302 26.22 -14.34 -10.62
N ILE A 303 26.01 -13.31 -11.42
CA ILE A 303 26.11 -13.35 -12.88
C ILE A 303 26.95 -12.17 -13.36
N ARG A 304 27.69 -12.35 -14.46
CA ARG A 304 28.45 -11.27 -15.08
C ARG A 304 28.31 -11.19 -16.58
N SER A 305 28.27 -9.97 -17.10
CA SER A 305 28.15 -9.71 -18.53
C SER A 305 29.35 -10.21 -19.34
N GLY A 306 30.57 -10.16 -18.78
CA GLY A 306 31.80 -10.58 -19.48
C GLY A 306 32.00 -12.09 -19.59
N SER A 307 31.16 -12.89 -18.94
CA SER A 307 31.15 -14.34 -19.09
C SER A 307 29.71 -14.85 -19.06
N PRO A 308 28.95 -14.61 -20.14
CA PRO A 308 27.51 -14.66 -20.08
C PRO A 308 26.91 -16.06 -19.92
N ASP A 309 27.73 -17.09 -20.11
CA ASP A 309 27.37 -18.51 -19.96
C ASP A 309 28.02 -19.18 -18.73
N GLN A 310 28.75 -18.42 -17.90
CA GLN A 310 29.32 -18.96 -16.68
C GLN A 310 28.31 -18.92 -15.53
N ASN A 311 28.17 -20.06 -14.87
CA ASN A 311 27.46 -20.18 -13.60
C ASN A 311 28.47 -20.03 -12.45
N ALA A 312 28.15 -19.20 -11.47
CA ALA A 312 29.03 -18.89 -10.34
C ALA A 312 28.39 -19.18 -8.98
N TRP A 313 27.48 -20.16 -8.94
CA TRP A 313 26.78 -20.60 -7.73
C TRP A 313 27.70 -20.99 -6.55
N ALA A 314 28.93 -21.46 -6.81
CA ALA A 314 29.87 -21.88 -5.76
C ALA A 314 30.77 -20.74 -5.21
N ASP A 315 30.52 -19.50 -5.60
CA ASP A 315 31.30 -18.35 -5.13
C ASP A 315 31.00 -18.03 -3.66
N PRO A 316 32.03 -17.79 -2.81
CA PRO A 316 31.80 -17.37 -1.43
C PRO A 316 31.23 -15.95 -1.31
N TYR A 317 31.13 -15.18 -2.39
CA TYR A 317 30.63 -13.82 -2.38
C TYR A 317 29.48 -13.58 -3.37
N LEU A 318 28.63 -12.63 -3.00
CA LEU A 318 27.66 -11.98 -3.87
C LEU A 318 28.24 -10.66 -4.35
N TYR A 319 27.86 -10.29 -5.57
CA TYR A 319 28.37 -9.11 -6.25
C TYR A 319 27.25 -8.24 -6.79
N ALA A 320 27.43 -6.93 -6.67
CA ALA A 320 26.59 -5.93 -7.30
C ALA A 320 27.47 -4.79 -7.84
N GLY A 321 27.22 -4.35 -9.07
CA GLY A 321 27.87 -3.17 -9.64
C GLY A 321 28.65 -3.45 -10.90
N ARG A 322 29.78 -2.75 -11.08
CA ARG A 322 30.58 -2.84 -12.30
C ARG A 322 32.07 -3.01 -11.99
N HIS A 323 32.68 -4.03 -12.56
CA HIS A 323 34.09 -4.31 -12.33
C HIS A 323 34.98 -3.15 -12.86
N PRO A 324 35.83 -2.53 -12.02
CA PRO A 324 36.54 -1.29 -12.35
C PRO A 324 37.49 -1.39 -13.56
N SER A 325 38.09 -2.55 -13.80
CA SER A 325 39.12 -2.74 -14.85
C SER A 325 38.66 -3.53 -16.07
N LEU A 326 37.57 -4.29 -15.96
CA LEU A 326 37.02 -5.10 -17.06
C LEU A 326 35.78 -4.44 -17.69
N GLY A 327 35.09 -3.58 -16.94
CA GLY A 327 33.87 -2.92 -17.39
C GLY A 327 32.63 -3.82 -17.39
N ASP A 328 32.75 -5.04 -16.85
CA ASP A 328 31.67 -6.02 -16.73
C ASP A 328 30.65 -5.64 -15.67
N LYS A 329 29.37 -5.91 -15.94
CA LYS A 329 28.26 -5.73 -15.00
C LYS A 329 28.07 -6.98 -14.17
N TRP A 330 27.98 -6.83 -12.86
CA TRP A 330 27.82 -7.91 -11.89
C TRP A 330 26.51 -7.75 -11.14
N ARG A 331 25.75 -8.84 -11.02
CA ARG A 331 24.46 -8.89 -10.33
C ARG A 331 24.34 -10.18 -9.55
N SER A 332 23.54 -10.17 -8.49
CA SER A 332 23.27 -11.37 -7.69
C SER A 332 21.78 -11.61 -7.56
N THR A 333 21.35 -12.86 -7.67
CA THR A 333 19.94 -13.26 -7.49
C THR A 333 19.80 -14.01 -6.18
N LEU A 334 18.82 -13.66 -5.36
CA LEU A 334 18.57 -14.24 -4.05
C LEU A 334 17.12 -14.64 -3.86
N THR A 335 16.85 -15.67 -3.05
CA THR A 335 15.47 -16.09 -2.75
C THR A 335 15.30 -16.48 -1.29
N PHE A 336 14.34 -15.87 -0.60
CA PHE A 336 14.02 -16.18 0.80
C PHE A 336 12.62 -16.78 0.88
N GLN A 337 12.40 -17.70 1.81
CA GLN A 337 11.08 -18.28 2.07
C GLN A 337 10.54 -17.73 3.39
N PRO A 338 9.84 -16.58 3.37
CA PRO A 338 9.45 -15.89 4.59
C PRO A 338 8.38 -16.64 5.39
N ASN A 339 7.63 -17.58 4.80
CA ASN A 339 6.68 -18.48 5.48
C ASN A 339 5.87 -17.77 6.58
N LEU A 340 5.27 -16.62 6.25
CA LEU A 340 4.48 -15.85 7.20
C LEU A 340 3.11 -16.50 7.40
N PRO A 341 2.47 -16.30 8.56
CA PRO A 341 1.05 -16.62 8.73
C PRO A 341 0.20 -15.97 7.63
N SER A 342 -0.90 -16.63 7.23
CA SER A 342 -1.80 -16.10 6.20
C SER A 342 -2.54 -14.82 6.60
N ASP A 343 -2.56 -14.52 7.90
CA ASP A 343 -3.09 -13.30 8.49
C ASP A 343 -1.98 -12.28 8.85
N ALA A 344 -0.74 -12.51 8.42
CA ALA A 344 0.33 -11.55 8.62
C ALA A 344 0.16 -10.30 7.75
N ASP A 345 0.25 -9.13 8.38
CA ASP A 345 0.27 -7.82 7.77
C ASP A 345 1.69 -7.25 7.88
N VAL A 346 2.38 -7.08 6.75
CA VAL A 346 3.81 -6.76 6.72
C VAL A 346 3.99 -5.26 6.87
N SER A 347 4.53 -4.83 8.01
CA SER A 347 4.77 -3.41 8.30
C SER A 347 6.10 -2.93 7.73
N TYR A 348 7.14 -3.77 7.75
CA TYR A 348 8.46 -3.50 7.21
C TYR A 348 9.20 -4.81 6.91
N ALA A 349 10.06 -4.82 5.89
CA ALA A 349 10.97 -5.96 5.68
C ALA A 349 12.26 -5.48 5.03
N TRP A 350 13.37 -6.14 5.37
CA TRP A 350 14.68 -5.81 4.82
C TRP A 350 15.58 -7.04 4.69
N ILE A 351 16.43 -7.03 3.67
CA ILE A 351 17.53 -7.98 3.56
C ILE A 351 18.74 -7.38 4.22
N GLN A 352 19.36 -8.12 5.13
CA GLN A 352 20.61 -7.77 5.77
C GLN A 352 21.74 -8.57 5.15
N LEU A 353 22.79 -7.86 4.72
CA LEU A 353 23.98 -8.40 4.07
C LEU A 353 25.22 -7.90 4.81
N LEU A 354 26.26 -8.73 4.88
CA LEU A 354 27.57 -8.30 5.37
C LEU A 354 28.50 -8.06 4.20
N GLU A 355 28.99 -6.83 4.07
CA GLU A 355 30.01 -6.47 3.09
C GLU A 355 31.35 -7.12 3.44
N ALA A 356 32.01 -7.72 2.43
CA ALA A 356 33.25 -8.45 2.56
C ALA A 356 34.37 -7.72 1.80
N ASN A 357 35.30 -7.09 2.53
CA ASN A 357 36.39 -6.27 1.98
C ASN A 357 35.91 -5.20 0.97
N GLY A 358 35.44 -4.06 1.48
CA GLY A 358 35.17 -2.86 0.68
C GLY A 358 36.43 -2.43 -0.09
N GLY A 359 36.49 -2.77 -1.38
CA GLY A 359 37.64 -2.46 -2.24
C GLY A 359 37.81 -0.96 -2.51
N ARG A 360 36.83 -0.13 -2.16
CA ARG A 360 36.85 1.33 -2.33
C ARG A 360 36.14 2.02 -1.17
N CYS A 361 36.71 3.15 -0.73
CA CYS A 361 36.11 3.99 0.31
C CYS A 361 35.06 4.98 -0.27
N THR A 362 34.17 4.51 -1.16
CA THR A 362 33.13 5.34 -1.79
C THR A 362 31.77 4.69 -1.61
N ASN A 363 30.79 5.44 -1.08
CA ASN A 363 29.41 4.97 -0.87
C ASN A 363 28.77 4.48 -2.17
N GLY A 364 28.77 3.16 -2.37
CA GLY A 364 27.96 2.50 -3.38
C GLY A 364 26.54 2.31 -2.88
N LEU A 365 25.55 2.69 -3.69
CA LEU A 365 24.15 2.35 -3.43
C LEU A 365 23.83 1.02 -4.09
N VAL A 366 23.34 0.08 -3.30
CA VAL A 366 22.93 -1.25 -3.76
C VAL A 366 21.41 -1.30 -3.81
N TYR A 367 20.90 -1.85 -4.91
CA TYR A 367 19.48 -1.89 -5.23
C TYR A 367 19.01 -3.33 -5.27
N ALA A 368 17.83 -3.59 -4.73
CA ALA A 368 17.13 -4.86 -4.87
C ALA A 368 15.82 -4.67 -5.66
N GLN A 369 15.57 -5.57 -6.62
CA GLN A 369 14.33 -5.63 -7.39
C GLN A 369 13.75 -7.03 -7.43
N ARG A 370 12.41 -7.14 -7.44
CA ARG A 370 11.71 -8.42 -7.49
C ARG A 370 11.89 -9.13 -8.83
N ASN A 371 12.21 -10.42 -8.77
CA ASN A 371 12.25 -11.29 -9.95
C ASN A 371 10.85 -11.58 -10.49
N THR A 372 10.69 -11.63 -11.81
CA THR A 372 9.41 -11.83 -12.50
C THR A 372 9.23 -13.25 -13.03
N ALA A 373 10.27 -14.09 -12.97
CA ALA A 373 10.24 -15.47 -13.44
C ALA A 373 11.04 -16.40 -12.50
N PRO A 374 10.72 -17.71 -12.46
CA PRO A 374 11.50 -18.68 -11.70
C PRO A 374 12.89 -18.85 -12.28
N TRP A 375 13.85 -19.25 -11.43
CA TRP A 375 15.23 -19.52 -11.80
C TRP A 375 15.73 -20.78 -11.07
N GLY A 376 16.78 -21.40 -11.62
CA GLY A 376 17.36 -22.64 -11.10
C GLY A 376 18.81 -22.48 -10.63
N PRO A 377 19.45 -23.56 -10.14
CA PRO A 377 20.81 -23.52 -9.58
C PRO A 377 21.91 -23.23 -10.61
N SER A 378 21.58 -23.24 -11.91
CA SER A 378 22.51 -22.95 -13.02
C SER A 378 22.14 -21.66 -13.75
N VAL A 379 22.12 -20.56 -13.01
CA VAL A 379 21.84 -19.23 -13.55
C VAL A 379 23.10 -18.62 -14.16
N THR A 380 22.97 -18.04 -15.35
CA THR A 380 24.01 -17.30 -16.05
C THR A 380 23.47 -15.94 -16.47
N TRP A 381 24.30 -15.05 -17.01
CA TRP A 381 23.82 -13.76 -17.52
C TRP A 381 22.71 -13.91 -18.57
N ASN A 382 22.82 -14.93 -19.43
CA ASN A 382 21.86 -15.19 -20.51
C ASN A 382 20.56 -15.86 -20.02
N THR A 383 20.59 -16.55 -18.87
CA THR A 383 19.45 -17.30 -18.33
C THR A 383 18.87 -16.70 -17.05
N ALA A 384 19.39 -15.55 -16.61
CA ALA A 384 18.94 -14.85 -15.43
C ALA A 384 17.45 -14.48 -15.51
N PRO A 385 16.73 -14.53 -14.37
CA PRO A 385 15.34 -14.10 -14.34
C PRO A 385 15.24 -12.61 -14.69
N GLY A 386 14.16 -12.24 -15.40
CA GLY A 386 13.79 -10.84 -15.52
C GLY A 386 13.43 -10.26 -14.15
N PHE A 387 13.56 -8.94 -14.00
CA PHE A 387 13.16 -8.19 -12.81
C PHE A 387 12.46 -6.89 -13.23
N THR A 388 11.75 -6.24 -12.31
CA THR A 388 10.86 -5.11 -12.63
C THR A 388 11.60 -3.79 -12.92
N ASP A 389 11.21 -3.06 -13.97
CA ASP A 389 11.89 -1.83 -14.42
C ASP A 389 11.54 -0.53 -13.65
N SER A 390 10.58 -0.50 -12.70
CA SER A 390 10.08 0.79 -12.18
C SER A 390 9.64 0.88 -10.69
N VAL A 391 9.99 2.05 -10.13
CA VAL A 391 9.54 2.83 -8.94
C VAL A 391 9.74 2.29 -7.51
N ASN A 392 9.67 0.98 -7.26
CA ASN A 392 9.66 0.48 -5.87
C ASN A 392 10.94 -0.28 -5.53
N GLN A 393 12.09 0.38 -5.53
CA GLN A 393 13.40 -0.23 -5.31
C GLN A 393 13.78 -0.24 -3.83
N GLY A 394 14.39 -1.34 -3.38
CA GLY A 394 15.08 -1.37 -2.09
C GLY A 394 16.46 -0.77 -2.21
N ILE A 395 16.71 0.39 -1.59
CA ILE A 395 18.01 1.08 -1.65
C ILE A 395 18.72 0.91 -0.31
N GLY A 396 19.94 0.37 -0.35
CA GLY A 396 20.84 0.28 0.79
C GLY A 396 22.13 1.03 0.48
N ALA A 397 22.67 1.71 1.49
CA ALA A 397 24.01 2.29 1.43
C ALA A 397 25.00 1.35 2.10
N SER A 398 26.13 1.09 1.45
CA SER A 398 27.31 0.57 2.14
C SER A 398 27.78 1.58 3.21
N PRO A 399 28.14 1.14 4.43
CA PRO A 399 28.68 2.04 5.45
C PRO A 399 29.96 2.74 4.96
N ASP A 400 30.05 4.05 5.17
CA ASP A 400 31.23 4.85 4.85
C ASP A 400 32.53 4.23 5.41
N GLY A 401 33.48 3.96 4.52
CA GLY A 401 34.90 3.85 4.85
C GLY A 401 35.41 2.45 5.19
N CYS A 402 35.87 1.73 4.16
CA CYS A 402 36.98 0.78 4.24
C CYS A 402 36.99 -0.12 5.50
N GLY A 403 35.97 -0.98 5.60
CA GLY A 403 35.80 -2.02 6.61
C GLY A 403 34.56 -2.90 6.32
N ASP A 404 34.48 -4.08 6.91
CA ASP A 404 33.30 -4.95 6.80
C ASP A 404 32.13 -4.32 7.57
N GLY A 405 30.94 -4.26 6.95
CA GLY A 405 29.78 -3.57 7.50
C GLY A 405 28.44 -4.13 7.03
N LEU A 406 27.40 -3.92 7.83
CA LEU A 406 26.05 -4.39 7.50
C LEU A 406 25.36 -3.44 6.51
N VAL A 407 24.92 -3.99 5.38
CA VAL A 407 24.06 -3.32 4.40
C VAL A 407 22.63 -3.81 4.57
N THR A 408 21.70 -2.85 4.61
CA THR A 408 20.27 -3.11 4.76
C THR A 408 19.55 -2.69 3.49
N LEU A 409 18.81 -3.63 2.88
CA LEU A 409 18.03 -3.41 1.66
C LEU A 409 16.54 -3.53 1.99
N PRO A 410 15.76 -2.43 2.01
CA PRO A 410 14.33 -2.50 2.29
C PRO A 410 13.58 -3.21 1.16
N VAL A 411 12.84 -4.27 1.50
CA VAL A 411 12.08 -5.10 0.54
C VAL A 411 10.63 -5.35 0.97
N GLY A 412 10.12 -4.59 1.96
CA GLY A 412 8.78 -4.72 2.53
C GLY A 412 7.67 -4.93 1.51
N ILE A 413 7.63 -4.10 0.47
CA ILE A 413 6.62 -4.18 -0.59
C ILE A 413 6.65 -5.50 -1.36
N TYR A 414 7.81 -6.14 -1.52
CA TYR A 414 7.92 -7.41 -2.23
C TYR A 414 7.43 -8.55 -1.35
N VAL A 415 7.84 -8.55 -0.07
CA VAL A 415 7.43 -9.56 0.92
C VAL A 415 5.93 -9.52 1.13
N ASP A 416 5.36 -8.33 1.22
CA ASP A 416 3.92 -8.10 1.33
C ASP A 416 3.15 -8.67 0.12
N ALA A 417 3.64 -8.39 -1.10
CA ALA A 417 3.07 -8.94 -2.33
C ALA A 417 3.19 -10.48 -2.42
N TRP A 418 4.25 -11.07 -1.87
CA TRP A 418 4.38 -12.53 -1.77
C TRP A 418 3.40 -13.14 -0.77
N ASN A 419 3.02 -12.39 0.28
CA ASN A 419 2.09 -12.87 1.31
C ASN A 419 0.61 -12.67 0.93
N GLY A 420 0.32 -11.69 0.07
CA GLY A 420 -1.05 -11.40 -0.38
C GLY A 420 -1.93 -10.79 0.73
N SER A 421 -1.36 -9.83 1.48
CA SER A 421 -2.03 -9.14 2.58
C SER A 421 -3.32 -8.43 2.14
N ALA A 422 -4.22 -8.27 3.11
CA ALA A 422 -5.66 -8.14 2.91
C ALA A 422 -6.16 -6.72 2.60
N TRP A 423 -5.48 -5.68 3.06
CA TRP A 423 -5.87 -4.28 2.83
C TRP A 423 -4.66 -3.36 2.99
N GLY A 424 -4.41 -2.49 2.00
CA GLY A 424 -3.73 -1.22 2.27
C GLY A 424 -2.23 -1.07 2.06
N HIS A 425 -1.48 -1.99 1.43
CA HIS A 425 -0.12 -1.66 0.96
C HIS A 425 0.17 -2.07 -0.51
N GLN A 426 0.15 -1.03 -1.35
CA GLN A 426 0.66 -0.84 -2.72
C GLN A 426 0.37 -1.83 -3.86
N THR A 427 -0.05 -3.09 -3.66
CA THR A 427 -0.23 -3.98 -4.81
C THR A 427 -1.56 -4.71 -4.87
N GLY A 428 -2.11 -5.25 -3.77
CA GLY A 428 -3.23 -6.19 -3.87
C GLY A 428 -2.94 -7.38 -4.81
N LEU A 429 -1.66 -7.60 -5.13
CA LEU A 429 -1.20 -8.61 -6.06
C LEU A 429 -0.68 -9.78 -5.23
N ASN A 430 -1.37 -10.92 -5.29
CA ASN A 430 -0.78 -12.18 -4.88
C ASN A 430 0.20 -12.61 -5.98
N VAL A 431 1.49 -12.31 -5.81
CA VAL A 431 2.53 -12.66 -6.79
C VAL A 431 3.37 -13.82 -6.29
N PRO A 432 3.73 -14.78 -7.17
CA PRO A 432 4.69 -15.82 -6.81
C PRO A 432 6.02 -15.23 -6.32
N ASN A 433 6.57 -15.83 -5.27
CA ASN A 433 7.90 -15.48 -4.78
C ASN A 433 8.99 -16.14 -5.63
N TYR A 434 9.61 -15.35 -6.50
CA TYR A 434 10.80 -15.75 -7.27
C TYR A 434 12.10 -15.13 -6.73
N GLY A 435 12.05 -14.48 -5.58
CA GLY A 435 13.18 -13.78 -4.99
C GLY A 435 13.46 -12.39 -5.59
N VAL A 436 14.68 -11.91 -5.40
CA VAL A 436 15.15 -10.58 -5.80
C VAL A 436 16.46 -10.66 -6.60
N THR A 437 16.71 -9.65 -7.42
CA THR A 437 18.01 -9.39 -8.06
C THR A 437 18.61 -8.13 -7.46
N MET A 438 19.87 -8.23 -7.05
CA MET A 438 20.70 -7.13 -6.58
C MET A 438 21.62 -6.60 -7.67
N PHE A 439 21.73 -5.27 -7.76
CA PHE A 439 22.58 -4.55 -8.71
C PHE A 439 22.87 -3.12 -8.20
N GLN A 440 23.69 -2.35 -8.91
CA GLN A 440 23.84 -0.90 -8.69
C GLN A 440 23.28 -0.13 -9.90
N PRO A 441 22.68 1.07 -9.77
CA PRO A 441 22.03 1.79 -10.89
C PRO A 441 23.04 2.28 -11.92
N GLU A 442 24.24 2.51 -11.44
CA GLU A 442 25.37 3.12 -12.13
C GLU A 442 26.19 2.08 -12.90
N GLU A 443 25.57 0.97 -13.35
CA GLU A 443 26.23 0.00 -14.25
C GLU A 443 26.79 0.64 -15.54
N ALA A 444 26.49 1.92 -15.80
CA ALA A 444 27.00 2.73 -16.89
C ALA A 444 28.22 3.61 -16.52
N THR A 445 28.51 3.87 -15.24
CA THR A 445 29.64 4.70 -14.78
C THR A 445 30.67 3.83 -14.03
N ASN A 446 31.96 4.21 -14.06
CA ASN A 446 33.07 3.42 -13.49
C ASN A 446 33.13 3.53 -11.95
N MET A 447 32.08 3.14 -11.23
CA MET A 447 32.00 3.35 -9.77
C MET A 447 32.49 2.16 -8.92
N GLY A 448 32.61 0.96 -9.49
CA GLY A 448 33.23 -0.20 -8.84
C GLY A 448 32.24 -1.29 -8.46
N ASP A 449 32.73 -2.35 -7.83
CA ASP A 449 31.97 -3.54 -7.41
C ASP A 449 31.90 -3.63 -5.88
N ASP A 450 30.68 -3.86 -5.37
CA ASP A 450 30.46 -4.20 -3.96
C ASP A 450 30.40 -5.72 -3.80
N ARG A 451 30.97 -6.22 -2.70
CA ARG A 451 31.11 -7.65 -2.41
C ARG A 451 30.47 -7.96 -1.07
N PHE A 452 29.63 -8.99 -1.03
CA PHE A 452 28.93 -9.41 0.18
C PHE A 452 29.16 -10.89 0.45
N HIS A 453 29.11 -11.30 1.72
CA HIS A 453 29.17 -12.73 2.05
C HIS A 453 27.96 -13.47 1.46
N ALA A 454 28.22 -14.47 0.62
CA ALA A 454 27.20 -15.41 0.16
C ALA A 454 27.00 -16.52 1.20
N PHE A 455 25.85 -17.20 1.15
CA PHE A 455 25.60 -18.34 2.03
C PHE A 455 26.56 -19.54 1.78
N HIS A 456 27.18 -19.61 0.59
CA HIS A 456 28.21 -20.59 0.24
C HIS A 456 29.61 -20.27 0.76
N SER A 457 29.80 -19.16 1.49
CA SER A 457 31.10 -18.84 2.08
C SER A 457 31.46 -19.88 3.13
N GLY A 458 32.24 -20.89 2.72
CA GLY A 458 32.67 -22.00 3.57
C GLY A 458 33.39 -21.58 4.85
N ASN A 459 33.82 -20.32 5.00
CA ASN A 459 34.46 -19.81 6.22
C ASN A 459 33.64 -18.78 7.01
N SER A 460 32.48 -18.32 6.51
CA SER A 460 31.75 -17.25 7.19
C SER A 460 30.70 -17.78 8.14
N GLN A 461 30.64 -17.17 9.32
CA GLN A 461 29.48 -17.31 10.20
C GLN A 461 28.27 -16.54 9.64
N TRP A 462 28.49 -15.56 8.76
CA TRP A 462 27.45 -14.71 8.18
C TRP A 462 26.82 -15.31 6.94
N VAL A 463 25.51 -15.18 6.84
CA VAL A 463 24.71 -15.49 5.66
C VAL A 463 23.73 -14.34 5.42
N PRO A 464 23.28 -14.11 4.18
CA PRO A 464 22.18 -13.20 3.92
C PRO A 464 20.93 -13.58 4.73
N GLU A 465 20.26 -12.58 5.30
CA GLU A 465 19.05 -12.77 6.08
C GLU A 465 17.95 -11.82 5.61
N LEU A 466 16.73 -12.34 5.49
CA LEU A 466 15.52 -11.56 5.35
C LEU A 466 14.90 -11.36 6.73
N TRP A 467 14.70 -10.12 7.10
CA TRP A 467 13.99 -9.71 8.30
C TRP A 467 12.63 -9.14 7.90
N VAL A 468 11.58 -9.53 8.62
CA VAL A 468 10.20 -9.12 8.34
C VAL A 468 9.53 -8.75 9.65
N ASP A 469 9.16 -7.48 9.79
CA ASP A 469 8.26 -7.01 10.82
C ASP A 469 6.82 -7.14 10.31
N TYR A 470 5.99 -7.81 11.10
CA TYR A 470 4.59 -8.04 10.77
C TYR A 470 3.73 -8.08 12.03
N ASP A 471 2.48 -7.67 11.88
CA ASP A 471 1.42 -7.91 12.85
C ASP A 471 0.50 -9.02 12.34
N ARG A 472 -0.34 -9.61 13.20
CA ARG A 472 -1.38 -10.54 12.72
C ARG A 472 -2.72 -9.85 12.75
N ALA A 473 -3.32 -9.70 11.57
CA ALA A 473 -4.58 -9.00 11.42
C ALA A 473 -5.71 -9.68 12.22
N PRO A 474 -6.65 -8.91 12.79
CA PRO A 474 -7.86 -9.44 13.38
C PRO A 474 -8.69 -10.25 12.38
N GLY A 475 -9.59 -11.10 12.91
CA GLY A 475 -10.55 -11.82 12.07
C GLY A 475 -11.48 -10.89 11.29
N THR A 476 -11.93 -11.32 10.10
CA THR A 476 -12.90 -10.54 9.30
C THR A 476 -14.25 -10.44 10.03
N PRO A 477 -14.78 -9.22 10.25
CA PRO A 477 -16.08 -9.05 10.88
C PRO A 477 -17.22 -9.54 9.96
N THR A 478 -18.21 -10.19 10.54
CA THR A 478 -19.45 -10.58 9.86
C THR A 478 -20.52 -9.53 10.09
N LEU A 479 -21.17 -9.07 9.03
CA LEU A 479 -22.23 -8.06 9.12
C LEU A 479 -23.48 -8.67 9.78
N THR A 480 -24.05 -8.00 10.79
CA THR A 480 -25.24 -8.50 11.53
C THR A 480 -26.50 -7.72 11.20
N ALA A 481 -26.47 -6.39 11.28
CA ALA A 481 -27.58 -5.52 10.91
C ALA A 481 -27.08 -4.27 10.15
N PRO A 482 -27.83 -3.75 9.17
CA PRO A 482 -29.10 -4.27 8.68
C PRO A 482 -29.01 -5.64 7.99
N ALA A 483 -30.14 -6.33 7.88
CA ALA A 483 -30.24 -7.59 7.13
C ALA A 483 -29.99 -7.35 5.64
N ALA A 484 -29.55 -8.38 4.92
CA ALA A 484 -29.35 -8.29 3.47
C ALA A 484 -30.69 -7.99 2.77
N ASP A 485 -30.65 -7.08 1.79
CA ASP A 485 -31.80 -6.60 1.03
C ASP A 485 -32.90 -5.93 1.89
N ALA A 486 -32.56 -5.49 3.11
CA ALA A 486 -33.50 -4.77 3.96
C ALA A 486 -33.91 -3.43 3.34
N THR A 487 -35.18 -3.07 3.51
CA THR A 487 -35.68 -1.71 3.27
C THR A 487 -35.71 -0.96 4.60
N LEU A 488 -34.96 0.13 4.70
CA LEU A 488 -34.80 0.91 5.93
C LEU A 488 -35.74 2.11 5.92
N LEU A 489 -36.42 2.32 7.05
CA LEU A 489 -37.36 3.44 7.26
C LEU A 489 -36.73 4.60 8.05
N THR A 490 -35.41 4.62 8.18
CA THR A 490 -34.66 5.68 8.87
C THR A 490 -33.41 6.05 8.08
N ALA A 491 -33.12 7.35 7.99
CA ALA A 491 -31.92 7.87 7.32
C ALA A 491 -30.64 7.70 8.16
N THR A 492 -30.78 7.32 9.43
CA THR A 492 -29.66 7.09 10.37
C THR A 492 -29.68 5.66 10.94
N PRO A 493 -29.65 4.61 10.09
CA PRO A 493 -29.68 3.23 10.56
C PRO A 493 -28.44 2.89 11.37
N THR A 494 -28.52 1.91 12.28
CA THR A 494 -27.34 1.39 12.98
C THR A 494 -26.78 0.18 12.25
N PHE A 495 -25.58 0.33 11.70
CA PHE A 495 -24.78 -0.75 11.16
C PHE A 495 -24.09 -1.48 12.32
N THR A 496 -24.07 -2.81 12.29
CA THR A 496 -23.48 -3.64 13.35
C THR A 496 -22.77 -4.85 12.76
N THR A 497 -21.71 -5.29 13.43
CA THR A 497 -20.92 -6.48 13.07
C THR A 497 -20.79 -7.44 14.25
N SER A 498 -20.32 -8.66 13.97
CA SER A 498 -19.76 -9.54 14.98
C SER A 498 -18.51 -8.91 15.61
N VAL A 499 -18.34 -9.07 16.92
CA VAL A 499 -17.07 -8.78 17.59
C VAL A 499 -16.01 -9.76 17.11
N VAL A 500 -14.83 -9.25 16.77
CA VAL A 500 -13.66 -10.06 16.41
C VAL A 500 -12.53 -9.78 17.38
N GLY A 501 -11.72 -10.80 17.63
CA GLY A 501 -10.51 -10.69 18.44
C GLY A 501 -9.29 -10.54 17.56
N ASP A 502 -8.29 -9.89 18.13
CA ASP A 502 -6.94 -9.84 17.62
C ASP A 502 -6.10 -11.02 18.18
N PRO A 503 -5.29 -11.73 17.36
CA PRO A 503 -4.51 -12.87 17.85
C PRO A 503 -3.51 -12.53 18.96
N GLU A 504 -3.03 -11.28 19.03
CA GLU A 504 -2.04 -10.77 19.98
C GLU A 504 -2.69 -10.20 21.25
N GLY A 505 -4.02 -10.00 21.19
CA GLY A 505 -4.82 -9.43 22.27
C GLY A 505 -4.86 -7.90 22.26
N GLU A 506 -4.55 -7.28 21.12
CA GLU A 506 -4.64 -5.83 20.96
C GLU A 506 -6.10 -5.35 20.90
N ASN A 507 -6.27 -4.03 21.05
CA ASN A 507 -7.59 -3.42 20.91
C ASN A 507 -8.00 -3.43 19.44
N VAL A 508 -9.21 -3.91 19.17
CA VAL A 508 -9.78 -3.96 17.83
C VAL A 508 -10.75 -2.81 17.63
N LYS A 509 -10.55 -2.03 16.57
CA LYS A 509 -11.51 -1.04 16.09
C LYS A 509 -12.13 -1.48 14.77
N TYR A 510 -13.24 -0.84 14.41
CA TYR A 510 -14.04 -1.19 13.24
C TYR A 510 -14.17 0.01 12.31
N LEU A 511 -14.20 -0.23 11.01
CA LEU A 511 -14.49 0.80 10.01
C LEU A 511 -15.68 0.35 9.19
N PHE A 512 -16.68 1.21 9.07
CA PHE A 512 -17.91 1.00 8.32
C PHE A 512 -17.90 1.90 7.10
N GLN A 513 -18.18 1.32 5.95
CA GLN A 513 -18.22 2.07 4.70
C GLN A 513 -19.52 1.79 3.96
N VAL A 514 -20.14 2.86 3.46
CA VAL A 514 -21.38 2.81 2.68
C VAL A 514 -21.14 3.43 1.31
N ALA A 515 -21.53 2.73 0.26
CA ALA A 515 -21.34 3.12 -1.13
C ALA A 515 -22.58 2.80 -1.97
N THR A 516 -22.66 3.38 -3.15
CA THR A 516 -23.73 3.10 -4.13
C THR A 516 -23.38 1.93 -5.06
N GLY A 517 -22.10 1.63 -5.23
CA GLY A 517 -21.58 0.50 -6.00
C GLY A 517 -21.71 -0.85 -5.28
N ALA A 518 -21.94 -1.91 -6.06
CA ALA A 518 -22.15 -3.26 -5.53
C ALA A 518 -20.91 -3.88 -4.85
N ASP A 519 -19.72 -3.33 -5.11
CA ASP A 519 -18.45 -3.67 -4.46
C ASP A 519 -18.32 -3.09 -3.03
N GLY A 520 -19.27 -2.23 -2.62
CA GLY A 520 -19.21 -1.50 -1.35
C GLY A 520 -18.09 -0.45 -1.31
N GLU A 521 -17.52 -0.09 -2.45
CA GLU A 521 -16.39 0.85 -2.60
C GLU A 521 -16.74 1.98 -3.57
N SER A 522 -17.12 1.61 -4.79
CA SER A 522 -17.39 2.56 -5.86
C SER A 522 -18.57 3.45 -5.53
N GLY A 523 -18.42 4.77 -5.71
CA GLY A 523 -19.44 5.73 -5.31
C GLY A 523 -19.66 5.74 -3.79
N GLN A 524 -18.57 5.61 -3.01
CA GLN A 524 -18.55 5.81 -1.57
C GLN A 524 -19.32 7.09 -1.22
N THR A 525 -20.27 6.94 -0.31
CA THR A 525 -21.12 8.05 0.17
C THR A 525 -20.67 8.50 1.54
N ILE A 526 -20.28 7.55 2.40
CA ILE A 526 -19.79 7.84 3.74
C ILE A 526 -18.95 6.70 4.29
N THR A 527 -17.95 7.05 5.11
CA THR A 527 -17.22 6.11 5.98
C THR A 527 -17.23 6.59 7.43
N SER A 528 -17.17 5.66 8.38
CA SER A 528 -17.15 5.98 9.81
C SER A 528 -15.80 6.46 10.33
N GLY A 529 -14.72 6.19 9.60
CA GLY A 529 -13.39 6.10 10.22
C GLY A 529 -13.30 4.89 11.16
N TRP A 530 -12.18 4.75 11.88
CA TRP A 530 -12.02 3.70 12.88
C TRP A 530 -12.80 4.04 14.17
N VAL A 531 -13.75 3.19 14.53
CA VAL A 531 -14.59 3.32 15.73
C VAL A 531 -14.38 2.14 16.68
N GLU A 532 -14.41 2.40 17.99
CA GLU A 532 -14.17 1.38 19.02
C GLU A 532 -15.27 0.31 19.09
N GLN A 533 -16.49 0.68 18.74
CA GLN A 533 -17.64 -0.21 18.86
C GLN A 533 -17.86 -0.98 17.55
N PRO A 534 -18.31 -2.25 17.62
CA PRO A 534 -18.74 -3.02 16.44
C PRO A 534 -20.10 -2.52 15.92
N SER A 535 -20.37 -1.22 16.06
CA SER A 535 -21.60 -0.58 15.65
C SER A 535 -21.39 0.90 15.33
N TRP A 536 -22.03 1.39 14.28
CA TRP A 536 -21.97 2.79 13.87
C TRP A 536 -23.26 3.22 13.18
N SER A 537 -23.65 4.48 13.36
CA SER A 537 -24.77 5.09 12.66
C SER A 537 -24.27 6.30 11.86
N PRO A 538 -24.66 6.42 10.58
CA PRO A 538 -24.30 7.59 9.79
C PRO A 538 -25.07 8.82 10.32
N PRO A 539 -24.48 10.02 10.21
CA PRO A 539 -25.17 11.26 10.52
C PRO A 539 -26.33 11.54 9.55
N ASP A 540 -27.26 12.41 9.97
CA ASP A 540 -28.36 12.84 9.11
C ASP A 540 -27.86 13.55 7.84
N GLY A 541 -28.53 13.27 6.72
CA GLY A 541 -28.15 13.78 5.39
C GLY A 541 -27.04 12.99 4.69
N ALA A 542 -26.42 11.98 5.33
CA ALA A 542 -25.43 11.12 4.68
C ALA A 542 -26.06 10.15 3.67
N LEU A 543 -27.29 9.70 3.91
CA LEU A 543 -28.03 8.80 3.04
C LEU A 543 -29.23 9.52 2.42
N THR A 544 -29.48 9.24 1.15
CA THR A 544 -30.58 9.83 0.37
C THR A 544 -31.77 8.89 0.35
N ASN A 545 -32.97 9.40 0.66
CA ASN A 545 -34.20 8.64 0.55
C ASN A 545 -34.43 8.12 -0.88
N GLY A 546 -34.88 6.88 -1.02
CA GLY A 546 -35.17 6.22 -2.29
C GLY A 546 -33.99 5.47 -2.91
N ALA A 547 -32.76 5.70 -2.44
CA ALA A 547 -31.55 5.12 -3.04
C ALA A 547 -31.21 3.71 -2.50
N THR A 548 -30.63 2.89 -3.37
CA THR A 548 -30.02 1.61 -3.02
C THR A 548 -28.55 1.79 -2.65
N TYR A 549 -28.12 1.14 -1.57
CA TYR A 549 -26.75 1.20 -1.05
C TYR A 549 -26.18 -0.19 -0.78
N TYR A 550 -24.86 -0.25 -0.71
CA TYR A 550 -24.08 -1.38 -0.25
C TYR A 550 -23.16 -0.91 0.87
N TRP A 551 -22.95 -1.76 1.87
CA TRP A 551 -22.03 -1.45 2.95
C TRP A 551 -21.19 -2.64 3.32
N LYS A 552 -20.04 -2.34 3.91
CA LYS A 552 -19.10 -3.33 4.44
C LYS A 552 -18.41 -2.80 5.69
N ALA A 553 -17.75 -3.72 6.37
CA ALA A 553 -16.98 -3.41 7.55
C ALA A 553 -15.60 -4.05 7.51
N TYR A 554 -14.69 -3.40 8.22
CA TYR A 554 -13.34 -3.82 8.52
C TYR A 554 -13.16 -3.90 10.03
N ALA A 555 -12.21 -4.72 10.45
CA ALA A 555 -11.60 -4.68 11.77
C ALA A 555 -10.10 -4.43 11.64
N ALA A 556 -9.50 -3.72 12.58
CA ALA A 556 -8.06 -3.57 12.67
C ALA A 556 -7.58 -3.51 14.12
N SER A 557 -6.37 -3.99 14.36
CA SER A 557 -5.66 -3.95 15.63
C SER A 557 -4.97 -2.60 15.81
N PHE A 558 -4.90 -2.12 17.05
CA PHE A 558 -4.25 -0.86 17.41
C PHE A 558 -3.38 -1.05 18.65
N ALA A 559 -2.11 -0.70 18.52
CA ALA A 559 -1.23 -0.50 19.66
C ALA A 559 -1.77 0.60 20.58
N THR A 560 -1.43 0.49 21.86
CA THR A 560 -1.87 1.47 22.86
C THR A 560 -1.30 2.85 22.54
N GLY A 561 -2.19 3.82 22.29
CA GLY A 561 -1.80 5.21 22.02
C GLY A 561 -1.47 5.52 20.56
N THR A 562 -1.71 4.60 19.62
CA THR A 562 -1.57 4.85 18.18
C THR A 562 -2.91 5.22 17.54
N THR A 563 -2.84 6.02 16.47
CA THR A 563 -3.99 6.41 15.62
C THR A 563 -4.05 5.62 14.31
N GLU A 564 -2.96 4.93 13.97
CA GLU A 564 -2.85 4.07 12.80
C GLU A 564 -3.01 2.59 13.20
N PRO A 565 -3.65 1.77 12.35
CA PRO A 565 -3.78 0.34 12.59
C PRO A 565 -2.41 -0.37 12.47
N ASN A 566 -2.21 -1.39 13.32
CA ASN A 566 -1.05 -2.29 13.26
C ASN A 566 -1.27 -3.41 12.25
N GLY A 567 -2.49 -3.96 12.21
CA GLY A 567 -2.91 -5.01 11.29
C GLY A 567 -4.38 -4.87 10.90
N THR A 568 -4.70 -4.94 9.61
CA THR A 568 -6.08 -4.79 9.12
C THR A 568 -6.66 -6.08 8.54
N SER A 569 -7.84 -6.47 9.01
CA SER A 569 -8.58 -7.63 8.51
C SER A 569 -9.00 -7.49 7.05
N ARG A 570 -9.33 -8.61 6.39
CA ARG A 570 -10.06 -8.55 5.11
C ARG A 570 -11.43 -7.90 5.32
N PRO A 571 -11.95 -7.15 4.32
CA PRO A 571 -13.31 -6.63 4.37
C PRO A 571 -14.33 -7.77 4.50
N SER A 572 -15.41 -7.49 5.20
CA SER A 572 -16.63 -8.28 5.05
C SER A 572 -17.11 -8.24 3.59
N LEU A 573 -17.81 -9.27 3.13
CA LEU A 573 -18.54 -9.20 1.85
C LEU A 573 -19.57 -8.06 1.90
N PRO A 574 -19.63 -7.20 0.86
CA PRO A 574 -20.61 -6.11 0.80
C PRO A 574 -22.04 -6.63 0.95
N ARG A 575 -22.85 -5.90 1.70
CA ARG A 575 -24.28 -6.19 1.90
C ARG A 575 -25.14 -5.06 1.39
N LYS A 576 -26.17 -5.42 0.62
CA LYS A 576 -27.13 -4.49 0.02
C LYS A 576 -28.25 -4.10 0.98
N PHE A 577 -28.72 -2.86 0.91
CA PHE A 577 -29.98 -2.39 1.50
C PHE A 577 -30.58 -1.25 0.65
N LYS A 578 -31.87 -0.96 0.83
CA LYS A 578 -32.53 0.22 0.24
C LYS A 578 -32.97 1.17 1.35
N LEU A 579 -32.67 2.45 1.24
CA LEU A 579 -33.27 3.47 2.10
C LEU A 579 -34.58 3.92 1.45
N ASP A 580 -35.70 3.70 2.12
CA ASP A 580 -37.02 4.11 1.65
C ASP A 580 -37.86 4.44 2.88
N LEU A 581 -37.90 5.74 3.19
CA LEU A 581 -38.61 6.29 4.34
C LEU A 581 -40.13 6.15 4.20
N ARG A 582 -40.65 5.76 3.02
CA ARG A 582 -42.08 5.63 2.74
C ARG A 582 -42.87 6.88 3.13
N LEU A 583 -42.41 8.02 2.62
CA LEU A 583 -42.97 9.32 2.96
C LEU A 583 -44.28 9.60 2.20
N GLY A 584 -44.45 9.12 0.97
CA GLY A 584 -45.68 9.33 0.23
C GLY A 584 -46.71 8.21 0.38
N THR A 585 -47.66 8.20 -0.55
CA THR A 585 -48.83 7.29 -0.58
C THR A 585 -48.71 6.15 -1.61
N GLY A 586 -47.57 6.06 -2.27
CA GLY A 586 -47.26 5.13 -3.33
C GLY A 586 -47.02 3.70 -2.85
N THR A 587 -47.18 2.76 -3.78
CA THR A 587 -46.92 1.35 -3.52
C THR A 587 -45.44 1.11 -3.21
N PRO A 588 -45.09 0.25 -2.24
CA PRO A 588 -45.94 -0.76 -1.59
C PRO A 588 -46.53 -0.33 -0.23
N SER A 589 -46.62 0.98 0.06
CA SER A 589 -47.13 1.45 1.36
C SER A 589 -48.65 1.29 1.45
N PRO A 590 -49.18 0.57 2.48
CA PRO A 590 -50.61 0.61 2.76
C PRO A 590 -50.97 1.99 3.33
N TYR A 591 -52.03 2.61 2.83
CA TYR A 591 -52.54 3.89 3.33
C TYR A 591 -54.06 3.86 3.51
N ASP A 592 -54.56 4.74 4.37
CA ASP A 592 -55.99 5.06 4.52
C ASP A 592 -56.20 6.56 4.30
N SER A 593 -57.32 6.95 3.72
CA SER A 593 -57.58 8.34 3.32
C SER A 593 -58.96 8.81 3.75
N TYR A 594 -59.04 10.02 4.30
CA TYR A 594 -60.29 10.70 4.64
C TYR A 594 -60.24 12.15 4.17
N GLY A 595 -60.95 12.45 3.08
CA GLY A 595 -60.91 13.76 2.45
C GLY A 595 -59.49 14.08 1.94
N PRO A 596 -58.92 15.25 2.28
CA PRO A 596 -57.58 15.63 1.81
C PRO A 596 -56.44 14.98 2.60
N VAL A 597 -56.73 14.20 3.64
CA VAL A 597 -55.73 13.61 4.53
C VAL A 597 -55.58 12.12 4.25
N SER A 598 -54.34 11.68 4.05
CA SER A 598 -53.92 10.29 3.93
C SER A 598 -52.96 9.92 5.06
N VAL A 599 -53.06 8.70 5.58
CA VAL A 599 -52.14 8.17 6.60
C VAL A 599 -51.48 6.90 6.07
N ASN A 600 -50.15 6.90 6.00
CA ASN A 600 -49.37 5.71 5.71
C ASN A 600 -49.40 4.78 6.93
N LEU A 601 -50.01 3.61 6.80
CA LEU A 601 -50.23 2.67 7.90
C LEU A 601 -48.95 1.93 8.31
N ALA A 602 -47.89 1.96 7.49
CA ALA A 602 -46.60 1.35 7.83
C ALA A 602 -45.72 2.28 8.68
N THR A 603 -45.79 3.59 8.46
CA THR A 603 -44.92 4.58 9.12
C THR A 603 -45.66 5.49 10.09
N GLY A 604 -46.99 5.52 10.03
CA GLY A 604 -47.82 6.52 10.72
C GLY A 604 -47.71 7.92 10.11
N ASN A 605 -47.10 8.06 8.93
CA ASN A 605 -46.95 9.37 8.30
C ASN A 605 -48.30 9.92 7.82
N VAL A 606 -48.58 11.17 8.16
CA VAL A 606 -49.75 11.92 7.68
C VAL A 606 -49.34 12.80 6.50
N VAL A 607 -50.03 12.61 5.37
CA VAL A 607 -49.95 13.46 4.18
C VAL A 607 -51.29 14.19 4.03
N LEU A 608 -51.26 15.51 3.86
CA LEU A 608 -52.45 16.33 3.58
C LEU A 608 -52.23 17.06 2.26
N ASN A 609 -53.15 16.93 1.30
CA ASN A 609 -53.09 17.68 0.05
C ASN A 609 -54.30 18.62 -0.07
N THR A 610 -54.05 19.92 -0.27
CA THR A 610 -55.11 20.93 -0.46
C THR A 610 -54.76 21.88 -1.59
N ALA A 611 -55.72 22.18 -2.45
CA ALA A 611 -55.57 23.17 -3.52
C ALA A 611 -56.18 24.54 -3.15
N THR A 612 -55.65 25.61 -3.75
CA THR A 612 -56.31 26.92 -3.78
C THR A 612 -57.54 26.87 -4.66
N ARG A 613 -58.33 27.96 -4.68
CA ARG A 613 -59.36 28.12 -5.69
C ARG A 613 -58.74 28.10 -7.09
N SER A 614 -59.35 27.35 -8.00
CA SER A 614 -58.93 27.32 -9.40
C SER A 614 -59.41 28.56 -10.16
N ALA A 615 -58.64 28.99 -11.15
CA ALA A 615 -59.01 30.04 -12.10
C ALA A 615 -58.88 29.52 -13.54
N HIS A 616 -59.95 29.62 -14.32
CA HIS A 616 -59.95 29.16 -15.72
C HIS A 616 -59.01 30.01 -16.60
N ALA A 617 -58.08 29.37 -17.30
CA ALA A 617 -57.21 29.97 -18.31
C ALA A 617 -57.34 29.27 -19.67
N VAL A 618 -56.81 29.90 -20.73
CA VAL A 618 -56.88 29.39 -22.12
C VAL A 618 -56.22 28.01 -22.27
N GLY A 619 -55.27 27.68 -21.39
CA GLY A 619 -54.54 26.41 -21.39
C GLY A 619 -54.92 25.41 -20.28
N GLY A 620 -55.91 25.69 -19.42
CA GLY A 620 -56.24 24.85 -18.25
C GLY A 620 -56.69 25.63 -17.02
N ASP A 621 -57.03 24.95 -15.93
CA ASP A 621 -57.48 25.54 -14.67
C ASP A 621 -56.30 25.78 -13.72
N LEU A 622 -55.99 27.03 -13.39
CA LEU A 622 -54.87 27.40 -12.51
C LEU A 622 -55.21 27.22 -11.03
N ALA A 623 -54.51 26.34 -10.31
CA ALA A 623 -54.50 26.31 -8.86
C ALA A 623 -53.06 26.22 -8.30
N ALA A 624 -52.87 26.57 -7.04
CA ALA A 624 -51.70 26.16 -6.28
C ALA A 624 -52.12 25.00 -5.37
N SER A 625 -51.36 23.91 -5.36
CA SER A 625 -51.54 22.83 -4.40
C SER A 625 -50.54 22.99 -3.25
N PHE A 626 -50.95 22.55 -2.07
CA PHE A 626 -50.15 22.53 -0.87
C PHE A 626 -50.20 21.13 -0.29
N THR A 627 -49.03 20.50 -0.20
CA THR A 627 -48.88 19.17 0.38
C THR A 627 -48.15 19.31 1.71
N TYR A 628 -48.77 18.83 2.79
CA TYR A 628 -48.14 18.71 4.09
C TYR A 628 -47.78 17.25 4.35
N ASN A 629 -46.53 16.99 4.73
CA ASN A 629 -46.04 15.68 5.13
C ASN A 629 -45.44 15.76 6.54
N SER A 630 -46.03 15.01 7.48
CA SER A 630 -45.68 15.07 8.91
C SER A 630 -44.29 14.52 9.25
N GLN A 631 -43.77 13.61 8.43
CA GLN A 631 -42.46 12.97 8.61
C GLN A 631 -41.44 13.45 7.57
N ALA A 632 -41.76 14.48 6.79
CA ALA A 632 -40.80 15.10 5.88
C ALA A 632 -39.50 15.47 6.64
N PRO A 633 -38.33 15.13 6.10
CA PRO A 633 -37.05 15.52 6.67
C PRO A 633 -37.01 17.02 6.96
N SER A 634 -36.42 17.41 8.08
CA SER A 634 -36.18 18.84 8.35
C SER A 634 -35.32 19.40 7.23
N THR A 635 -35.68 20.55 6.67
CA THR A 635 -34.82 21.28 5.72
C THR A 635 -33.92 22.30 6.42
N GLN A 636 -33.97 22.39 7.75
CA GLN A 636 -33.16 23.32 8.53
C GLN A 636 -31.66 22.96 8.49
N GLY A 637 -30.78 23.96 8.55
CA GLY A 637 -29.32 23.82 8.46
C GLY A 637 -28.76 23.94 7.05
N LEU A 638 -27.47 23.62 6.89
CA LEU A 638 -26.76 23.59 5.61
C LEU A 638 -26.25 22.17 5.33
N ILE A 639 -26.04 21.84 4.05
CA ILE A 639 -25.36 20.61 3.66
C ILE A 639 -23.85 20.86 3.77
N GLY A 640 -23.20 20.22 4.73
CA GLY A 640 -21.75 20.19 4.91
C GLY A 640 -21.13 19.00 4.20
N ARG A 641 -20.14 19.25 3.36
CA ARG A 641 -19.27 18.24 2.74
C ARG A 641 -17.85 18.41 3.27
N TYR A 642 -17.21 17.30 3.62
CA TYR A 642 -15.89 17.27 4.24
C TYR A 642 -14.94 16.44 3.39
N PHE A 643 -13.73 16.95 3.19
CA PHE A 643 -12.75 16.43 2.25
C PHE A 643 -11.39 16.35 2.92
N GLN A 644 -10.59 15.36 2.53
CA GLN A 644 -9.18 15.32 2.91
C GLN A 644 -8.38 16.18 1.95
N ASP A 645 -7.39 16.94 2.44
CA ASP A 645 -6.51 17.82 1.67
C ASP A 645 -5.09 17.25 1.62
N LEU A 646 -4.96 15.96 1.26
CA LEU A 646 -3.69 15.21 1.37
C LEU A 646 -2.60 15.71 0.41
N ASP A 647 -2.94 16.54 -0.58
CA ASP A 647 -2.00 17.15 -1.50
C ASP A 647 -1.61 18.60 -1.11
N GLY A 648 -2.24 19.15 -0.06
CA GLY A 648 -2.07 20.52 0.42
C GLY A 648 -2.57 21.58 -0.56
N GLY A 649 -3.46 21.19 -1.49
CA GLY A 649 -4.02 22.07 -2.52
C GLY A 649 -5.02 23.08 -1.96
N ARG A 650 -5.60 22.81 -0.78
CA ARG A 650 -6.68 23.60 -0.16
C ARG A 650 -7.83 23.80 -1.11
N ASP A 651 -8.21 22.71 -1.77
CA ASP A 651 -9.29 22.69 -2.73
C ASP A 651 -10.33 21.59 -2.42
N PHE A 652 -11.12 21.21 -3.41
CA PHE A 652 -12.28 20.34 -3.26
C PHE A 652 -12.37 19.34 -4.43
N ASN A 653 -11.22 18.97 -5.00
CA ASN A 653 -11.14 18.05 -6.16
C ASN A 653 -11.35 16.59 -5.75
N GLU A 654 -11.14 16.30 -4.47
CA GLU A 654 -11.17 15.01 -3.83
C GLU A 654 -12.62 14.60 -3.57
N PRO A 655 -12.93 13.30 -3.54
CA PRO A 655 -14.23 12.85 -3.08
C PRO A 655 -14.46 13.26 -1.63
N SER A 656 -15.65 13.76 -1.30
CA SER A 656 -16.01 14.02 0.10
C SER A 656 -16.06 12.71 0.88
N VAL A 657 -15.35 12.62 2.01
CA VAL A 657 -15.39 11.45 2.89
C VAL A 657 -16.66 11.39 3.75
N MET A 658 -17.30 12.54 3.92
CA MET A 658 -18.55 12.68 4.66
C MET A 658 -19.40 13.82 4.08
N THR A 659 -20.70 13.56 3.93
CA THR A 659 -21.73 14.57 3.72
C THR A 659 -22.73 14.48 4.87
N ARG A 660 -23.08 15.61 5.49
CA ARG A 660 -24.11 15.66 6.54
C ARG A 660 -24.86 16.99 6.53
N ARG A 661 -25.98 17.03 7.24
CA ARG A 661 -26.71 18.25 7.53
C ARG A 661 -26.20 18.86 8.84
N ASP A 662 -25.71 20.08 8.77
CA ASP A 662 -25.28 20.88 9.93
C ASP A 662 -26.33 21.93 10.25
N SER A 663 -26.95 21.84 11.42
CA SER A 663 -27.98 22.82 11.85
C SER A 663 -27.43 24.25 11.96
N THR A 664 -26.14 24.38 12.24
CA THR A 664 -25.40 25.66 12.36
C THR A 664 -23.97 25.47 11.89
N VAL A 665 -23.31 26.56 11.49
CA VAL A 665 -21.85 26.59 11.34
C VAL A 665 -21.26 27.21 12.61
N ASN A 666 -21.05 26.37 13.63
CA ASN A 666 -20.52 26.73 14.95
C ASN A 666 -19.80 25.50 15.53
N PHE A 667 -18.55 25.34 15.13
CA PHE A 667 -17.72 24.19 15.44
C PHE A 667 -16.40 24.63 16.08
N ASP A 668 -15.97 23.84 17.06
CA ASP A 668 -14.66 23.89 17.67
C ASP A 668 -14.23 22.44 17.84
N TRP A 669 -13.32 21.99 16.99
CA TRP A 669 -12.83 20.62 16.99
C TRP A 669 -11.49 20.51 17.74
N GLY A 670 -10.96 21.62 18.28
CA GLY A 670 -9.63 21.66 18.88
C GLY A 670 -8.59 21.09 17.91
N ILE A 671 -7.75 20.18 18.38
CA ILE A 671 -6.73 19.50 17.55
C ILE A 671 -7.24 18.28 16.78
N GLY A 672 -8.56 18.15 16.63
CA GLY A 672 -9.20 17.00 16.01
C GLY A 672 -9.96 17.38 14.75
N THR A 673 -10.63 16.38 14.17
CA THR A 673 -11.40 16.52 12.94
C THR A 673 -12.92 16.38 13.20
N PRO A 674 -13.78 16.89 12.29
CA PRO A 674 -15.22 16.68 12.33
C PRO A 674 -15.68 15.21 12.31
N THR A 675 -14.80 14.30 11.87
CA THR A 675 -15.03 12.85 11.78
C THR A 675 -13.70 12.11 11.63
N ALA A 676 -13.56 10.96 12.29
CA ALA A 676 -12.38 10.09 12.16
C ALA A 676 -12.12 9.62 10.71
N ALA A 677 -13.11 9.75 9.81
CA ALA A 677 -12.94 9.51 8.39
C ALA A 677 -11.92 10.44 7.71
N LEU A 678 -11.73 11.67 8.24
CA LEU A 678 -10.76 12.63 7.70
C LEU A 678 -9.32 12.26 8.04
N ASP A 679 -9.10 11.52 9.13
CA ASP A 679 -7.78 11.07 9.54
C ASP A 679 -7.34 9.77 8.84
N LEU A 680 -8.23 9.12 8.07
CA LEU A 680 -7.90 7.86 7.39
C LEU A 680 -6.79 8.05 6.35
N ASN A 681 -5.65 7.40 6.55
CA ASN A 681 -4.45 7.53 5.71
C ASN A 681 -3.86 8.95 5.70
N ASN A 682 -4.25 9.82 6.64
CA ASN A 682 -3.68 11.14 6.78
C ASN A 682 -2.37 11.05 7.58
N PRO A 683 -1.21 11.43 7.01
CA PRO A 683 0.05 11.44 7.76
C PRO A 683 0.07 12.45 8.92
N TYR A 684 -0.85 13.41 8.95
CA TYR A 684 -0.98 14.44 10.00
C TYR A 684 -2.41 14.41 10.60
N PRO A 685 -2.70 13.48 11.52
CA PRO A 685 -4.02 13.38 12.13
C PRO A 685 -4.44 14.67 12.84
N GLY A 686 -5.66 15.14 12.59
CA GLY A 686 -6.17 16.44 13.07
C GLY A 686 -6.11 17.55 12.03
N ASP A 687 -5.26 17.42 11.01
CA ASP A 687 -4.86 18.48 10.09
C ASP A 687 -5.27 18.15 8.64
N ASP A 688 -4.93 19.01 7.68
CA ASP A 688 -5.08 18.79 6.22
C ASP A 688 -6.50 18.36 5.79
N PHE A 689 -7.52 19.20 6.09
CA PHE A 689 -8.88 18.96 5.63
C PHE A 689 -9.61 20.22 5.18
N THR A 690 -10.55 20.05 4.25
CA THR A 690 -11.44 21.13 3.83
C THR A 690 -12.91 20.79 4.10
N ALA A 691 -13.72 21.84 4.27
CA ALA A 691 -15.15 21.71 4.45
C ALA A 691 -15.92 22.75 3.61
N LYS A 692 -17.07 22.34 3.10
CA LYS A 692 -17.93 23.18 2.27
C LYS A 692 -19.39 23.05 2.72
N TRP A 693 -19.98 24.16 3.14
CA TRP A 693 -21.41 24.25 3.46
C TRP A 693 -22.18 24.96 2.38
N GLN A 694 -23.34 24.42 1.99
CA GLN A 694 -24.23 25.00 0.99
C GLN A 694 -25.69 24.93 1.42
N GLY A 695 -26.45 25.97 1.07
CA GLY A 695 -27.89 26.07 1.30
C GLY A 695 -28.36 27.52 1.14
N TYR A 696 -29.26 27.94 2.02
CA TYR A 696 -29.88 29.26 2.01
C TYR A 696 -29.87 29.86 3.42
N VAL A 697 -29.84 31.19 3.47
CA VAL A 697 -29.98 31.99 4.68
C VAL A 697 -31.20 32.91 4.57
N ASN A 698 -32.06 32.88 5.58
CA ASN A 698 -33.20 33.78 5.74
C ASN A 698 -32.96 34.70 6.94
N VAL A 699 -32.76 35.98 6.66
CA VAL A 699 -32.46 36.98 7.70
C VAL A 699 -33.72 37.42 8.43
N PRO A 700 -33.66 37.74 9.74
CA PRO A 700 -34.83 38.11 10.52
C PRO A 700 -35.37 39.51 10.21
N ALA A 701 -34.58 40.36 9.55
CA ALA A 701 -34.94 41.74 9.22
C ALA A 701 -34.34 42.17 7.88
N THR A 702 -35.11 42.91 7.09
CA THR A 702 -34.63 43.53 5.86
C THR A 702 -33.56 44.57 6.18
N GLY A 703 -32.43 44.54 5.47
CA GLY A 703 -31.33 45.48 5.70
C GLY A 703 -30.04 45.12 4.99
N ALA A 704 -28.99 45.89 5.30
CA ALA A 704 -27.64 45.62 4.82
C ALA A 704 -26.91 44.72 5.84
N TRP A 705 -26.71 43.46 5.45
CA TRP A 705 -26.11 42.43 6.30
C TRP A 705 -24.65 42.19 5.92
N GLN A 706 -23.77 42.11 6.93
CA GLN A 706 -22.40 41.62 6.78
C GLN A 706 -22.32 40.22 7.38
N PHE A 707 -21.75 39.29 6.64
CA PHE A 707 -21.41 37.97 7.15
C PHE A 707 -19.94 37.94 7.54
N GLY A 708 -19.65 37.24 8.63
CA GLY A 708 -18.32 37.15 9.20
C GLY A 708 -18.08 35.84 9.92
N VAL A 709 -16.85 35.65 10.36
CA VAL A 709 -16.40 34.41 11.01
C VAL A 709 -15.45 34.67 12.16
N VAL A 710 -15.42 33.71 13.09
CA VAL A 710 -14.23 33.33 13.84
C VAL A 710 -13.80 31.99 13.26
N GLN A 711 -12.54 31.84 12.89
CA GLN A 711 -12.06 30.65 12.20
C GLN A 711 -10.57 30.43 12.48
N ASP A 712 -10.17 29.18 12.37
CA ASP A 712 -8.80 28.68 12.31
C ASP A 712 -8.90 27.47 11.40
N ASP A 713 -8.39 27.45 10.16
CA ASP A 713 -7.54 28.44 9.47
C ASP A 713 -8.29 29.39 8.50
N GLY A 714 -8.62 28.92 7.29
CA GLY A 714 -9.00 29.75 6.17
C GLY A 714 -10.49 29.66 5.83
N VAL A 715 -11.09 30.75 5.34
CA VAL A 715 -12.51 30.74 4.96
C VAL A 715 -12.83 31.60 3.73
N ARG A 716 -13.87 31.21 3.01
CA ARG A 716 -14.60 32.06 2.06
C ARG A 716 -16.11 31.98 2.30
N ILE A 717 -16.79 33.10 2.15
CA ILE A 717 -18.27 33.16 2.23
C ILE A 717 -18.81 33.80 0.96
N TYR A 718 -19.81 33.14 0.38
CA TYR A 718 -20.57 33.62 -0.76
C TYR A 718 -22.04 33.80 -0.38
N ILE A 719 -22.65 34.91 -0.80
CA ILE A 719 -24.09 35.16 -0.69
C ILE A 719 -24.63 35.48 -2.08
N ASN A 720 -25.68 34.77 -2.53
CA ASN A 720 -26.21 34.89 -3.90
C ASN A 720 -25.10 34.76 -4.96
N ASN A 721 -24.21 33.77 -4.76
CA ASN A 721 -23.01 33.51 -5.56
C ASN A 721 -21.95 34.63 -5.61
N ASN A 722 -22.13 35.73 -4.89
CA ASN A 722 -21.14 36.79 -4.76
C ASN A 722 -20.21 36.52 -3.57
N LEU A 723 -18.89 36.60 -3.78
CA LEU A 723 -17.89 36.47 -2.72
C LEU A 723 -17.96 37.70 -1.79
N VAL A 724 -18.42 37.49 -0.56
CA VAL A 724 -18.59 38.57 0.44
C VAL A 724 -17.42 38.66 1.42
N LEU A 725 -16.76 37.53 1.69
CA LEU A 725 -15.57 37.44 2.54
C LEU A 725 -14.56 36.47 1.90
N ASP A 726 -13.32 36.90 1.75
CA ASP A 726 -12.19 36.08 1.29
C ASP A 726 -11.02 36.18 2.28
N ARG A 727 -10.75 35.07 2.95
CA ARG A 727 -9.69 34.88 3.94
C ARG A 727 -9.06 33.51 3.73
N TRP A 728 -8.72 33.17 2.48
CA TRP A 728 -8.17 31.87 2.09
C TRP A 728 -6.66 31.76 2.34
N SER A 729 -6.24 31.93 3.60
CA SER A 729 -4.85 31.85 4.05
C SER A 729 -4.80 31.37 5.50
N GLY A 730 -3.77 30.59 5.87
CA GLY A 730 -3.60 30.07 7.23
C GLY A 730 -3.47 31.21 8.25
N GLN A 731 -4.24 31.13 9.33
CA GLN A 731 -4.28 32.13 10.39
C GLN A 731 -4.94 31.53 11.65
N PRO A 732 -4.38 31.79 12.85
CA PRO A 732 -4.96 31.27 14.08
C PRO A 732 -6.34 31.89 14.38
N ALA A 733 -7.11 31.22 15.23
CA ALA A 733 -8.36 31.75 15.77
C ALA A 733 -8.16 33.17 16.34
N GLY A 734 -8.88 34.13 15.75
CA GLY A 734 -8.70 35.55 16.03
C GLY A 734 -9.99 36.33 16.29
N ALA A 735 -9.93 37.65 16.16
CA ALA A 735 -11.10 38.50 16.24
C ALA A 735 -12.08 38.20 15.08
N ARG A 736 -13.37 38.46 15.29
CA ARG A 736 -14.41 38.31 14.25
C ARG A 736 -14.06 39.14 13.02
N ASN A 737 -14.01 38.49 11.86
CA ASN A 737 -13.76 39.13 10.57
C ASN A 737 -15.06 39.24 9.79
N TYR A 738 -15.44 40.45 9.38
CA TYR A 738 -16.63 40.69 8.57
C TYR A 738 -16.28 41.05 7.12
N GLY A 739 -17.08 40.53 6.19
CA GLY A 739 -17.01 40.84 4.77
C GLY A 739 -17.78 42.10 4.37
N ASN A 740 -17.95 42.26 3.05
CA ASN A 740 -18.76 43.31 2.46
C ASN A 740 -20.24 43.15 2.81
N ALA A 741 -20.95 44.28 2.96
CA ALA A 741 -22.38 44.27 3.22
C ALA A 741 -23.18 43.86 1.97
N VAL A 742 -24.23 43.07 2.17
CA VAL A 742 -25.18 42.63 1.13
C VAL A 742 -26.60 43.02 1.56
N ALA A 743 -27.36 43.60 0.65
CA ALA A 743 -28.77 43.91 0.91
C ALA A 743 -29.60 42.62 0.85
N LEU A 744 -30.26 42.30 1.97
CA LEU A 744 -31.14 41.13 2.10
C LEU A 744 -32.52 41.55 2.60
N THR A 745 -33.54 40.81 2.19
CA THR A 745 -34.94 41.04 2.56
C THR A 745 -35.41 39.94 3.49
N ALA A 746 -36.04 40.30 4.61
CA ALA A 746 -36.59 39.31 5.54
C ALA A 746 -37.67 38.47 4.84
N GLY A 747 -37.64 37.16 5.06
CA GLY A 747 -38.55 36.21 4.42
C GLY A 747 -38.19 35.86 2.98
N ALA A 748 -37.09 36.40 2.42
CA ALA A 748 -36.56 36.03 1.12
C ALA A 748 -35.22 35.29 1.31
N PRO A 749 -35.20 33.94 1.23
CA PRO A 749 -33.98 33.16 1.36
C PRO A 749 -32.94 33.55 0.30
N ALA A 750 -31.70 33.77 0.72
CA ALA A 750 -30.56 34.03 -0.15
C ALA A 750 -29.63 32.83 -0.16
N SER A 751 -29.04 32.47 -1.30
CA SER A 751 -28.10 31.34 -1.32
C SER A 751 -26.86 31.68 -0.51
N ILE A 752 -26.38 30.71 0.28
CA ILE A 752 -25.15 30.83 1.08
C ILE A 752 -24.24 29.65 0.76
N ARG A 753 -22.97 29.95 0.52
CA ARG A 753 -21.90 28.96 0.43
C ARG A 753 -20.74 29.39 1.31
N ILE A 754 -20.25 28.47 2.12
CA ILE A 754 -19.09 28.68 2.99
C ILE A 754 -18.07 27.61 2.64
N GLU A 755 -16.84 28.03 2.42
CA GLU A 755 -15.69 27.15 2.17
C GLU A 755 -14.69 27.38 3.29
N TYR A 756 -14.09 26.32 3.80
CA TYR A 756 -13.17 26.32 4.93
C TYR A 756 -12.03 25.33 4.69
N PHE A 757 -10.84 25.63 5.19
CA PHE A 757 -9.76 24.66 5.32
C PHE A 757 -9.08 24.76 6.69
N GLU A 758 -8.56 23.63 7.15
CA GLU A 758 -7.59 23.49 8.22
C GLU A 758 -6.25 23.05 7.61
N ASP A 759 -5.18 23.75 7.95
CA ASP A 759 -3.80 23.43 7.54
C ASP A 759 -3.09 22.67 8.65
N ALA A 760 -3.01 23.24 9.86
CA ALA A 760 -2.41 22.57 11.00
C ALA A 760 -2.80 23.18 12.35
N GLY A 761 -2.92 22.32 13.37
CA GLY A 761 -3.04 22.71 14.75
C GLY A 761 -4.48 22.65 15.25
N SER A 762 -5.11 23.79 15.47
CA SER A 762 -6.44 23.85 16.09
C SER A 762 -7.47 24.27 15.07
N SER A 763 -8.50 23.46 14.87
CA SER A 763 -9.53 23.71 13.87
C SER A 763 -10.85 24.18 14.49
N MET A 764 -11.34 25.33 14.04
CA MET A 764 -12.63 25.87 14.48
C MET A 764 -13.26 26.81 13.45
N ILE A 765 -14.60 26.90 13.45
CA ILE A 765 -15.33 27.88 12.63
C ILE A 765 -16.67 28.27 13.28
N GLN A 766 -16.94 29.56 13.35
CA GLN A 766 -18.21 30.14 13.78
C GLN A 766 -18.70 31.14 12.76
N LEU A 767 -19.93 30.97 12.26
CA LEU A 767 -20.57 31.90 11.34
C LEU A 767 -21.35 32.98 12.10
N TRP A 768 -21.00 34.23 11.85
CA TRP A 768 -21.62 35.41 12.44
C TRP A 768 -22.28 36.28 11.37
N ALA A 769 -23.31 37.00 11.77
CA ALA A 769 -23.98 37.99 10.93
C ALA A 769 -24.22 39.29 11.69
N LYS A 770 -24.15 40.41 10.97
CA LYS A 770 -24.30 41.75 11.53
C LYS A 770 -25.19 42.60 10.64
N ASN A 771 -26.12 43.35 11.24
CA ASN A 771 -26.94 44.37 10.60
C ASN A 771 -26.86 45.66 11.44
N GLY A 772 -26.13 46.65 10.94
CA GLY A 772 -25.84 47.87 11.69
C GLY A 772 -25.03 47.59 12.96
N ALA A 773 -25.59 47.90 14.13
CA ALA A 773 -24.97 47.62 15.43
C ALA A 773 -25.39 46.27 16.03
N SER A 774 -26.36 45.57 15.42
CA SER A 774 -26.84 44.27 15.91
C SER A 774 -26.00 43.15 15.32
N GLU A 775 -25.43 42.32 16.18
CA GLU A 775 -24.50 41.26 15.81
C GLU A 775 -24.86 39.97 16.56
N SER A 776 -24.92 38.85 15.86
CA SER A 776 -25.21 37.56 16.45
C SER A 776 -24.54 36.42 15.68
N LEU A 777 -24.35 35.29 16.37
CA LEU A 777 -24.12 34.02 15.70
C LEU A 777 -25.31 33.73 14.78
N VAL A 778 -25.07 33.17 13.61
CA VAL A 778 -26.15 32.76 12.70
C VAL A 778 -26.87 31.56 13.31
N ALA A 779 -28.13 31.76 13.67
CA ALA A 779 -28.94 30.74 14.33
C ALA A 779 -29.44 29.69 13.33
N ALA A 780 -29.74 28.49 13.83
CA ALA A 780 -30.14 27.37 13.00
C ALA A 780 -31.41 27.65 12.18
N ASP A 781 -32.34 28.43 12.74
CA ASP A 781 -33.61 28.82 12.10
C ASP A 781 -33.43 29.82 10.95
N TRP A 782 -32.23 30.36 10.77
CA TRP A 782 -31.90 31.19 9.61
C TRP A 782 -31.44 30.33 8.43
N LEU A 783 -31.01 29.09 8.66
CA LEU A 783 -30.34 28.26 7.66
C LEU A 783 -31.27 27.17 7.16
N THR A 784 -31.33 26.99 5.84
CA THR A 784 -32.08 25.89 5.21
C THR A 784 -31.32 25.28 4.04
N THR A 785 -31.46 23.97 3.81
CA THR A 785 -30.77 23.24 2.75
C THR A 785 -31.41 23.43 1.38
N GLU A 786 -32.67 23.82 1.36
CA GLU A 786 -33.48 24.08 0.17
C GLU A 786 -34.15 25.45 0.34
N MET A 787 -34.58 26.07 -0.75
CA MET A 787 -35.27 27.36 -0.71
C MET A 787 -36.70 27.14 -0.17
N PRO A 788 -36.99 27.43 1.11
CA PRO A 788 -38.29 27.10 1.66
C PRO A 788 -39.28 28.14 1.15
N ALA A 789 -40.23 27.72 0.33
CA ALA A 789 -41.41 28.54 0.08
C ALA A 789 -42.34 28.57 1.30
N LEU A 790 -42.26 27.55 2.19
CA LEU A 790 -43.22 27.27 3.27
C LEU A 790 -42.56 26.67 4.53
N PRO A 791 -43.28 26.65 5.68
CA PRO A 791 -42.82 25.99 6.92
C PRO A 791 -42.54 24.49 6.77
N LYS A 792 -41.84 23.90 7.75
CA LYS A 792 -41.48 22.47 7.77
C LYS A 792 -42.68 21.57 7.43
N GLY A 793 -42.44 20.66 6.50
CA GLY A 793 -43.42 19.65 6.06
C GLY A 793 -44.34 20.13 4.95
N TRP A 794 -44.41 21.43 4.67
CA TRP A 794 -45.21 21.97 3.58
C TRP A 794 -44.41 22.13 2.29
N THR A 795 -44.95 21.61 1.20
CA THR A 795 -44.52 21.90 -0.17
C THR A 795 -45.65 22.61 -0.89
N ALA A 796 -45.31 23.52 -1.80
CA ALA A 796 -46.26 24.14 -2.72
C ALA A 796 -45.88 23.76 -4.14
N SER A 797 -46.86 23.35 -4.94
CA SER A 797 -46.73 23.28 -6.38
C SER A 797 -47.74 24.22 -7.03
N ALA A 798 -47.31 24.89 -8.10
CA ALA A 798 -48.24 25.58 -8.99
C ALA A 798 -48.63 24.58 -10.06
N ASP A 799 -49.91 24.24 -10.12
CA ASP A 799 -50.43 23.18 -10.95
C ASP A 799 -51.69 23.69 -11.68
N LEU A 800 -51.64 23.68 -13.01
CA LEU A 800 -52.68 24.17 -13.90
C LEU A 800 -53.48 23.06 -14.62
N ASP A 801 -53.13 21.78 -14.43
CA ASP A 801 -53.74 20.64 -15.15
C ASP A 801 -53.77 19.28 -14.41
N GLY A 802 -53.05 19.12 -13.30
CA GLY A 802 -53.01 17.94 -12.43
C GLY A 802 -51.70 17.82 -11.63
N GLU A 803 -51.72 17.13 -10.48
CA GLU A 803 -50.61 17.12 -9.52
C GLU A 803 -49.28 16.66 -10.18
N LEU A 804 -48.22 17.49 -10.12
CA LEU A 804 -46.89 17.14 -10.64
C LEU A 804 -46.42 15.81 -10.04
N SER A 805 -46.13 14.83 -10.89
CA SER A 805 -45.65 13.52 -10.45
C SER A 805 -44.29 13.60 -9.76
N TYR A 806 -43.42 14.52 -10.20
CA TYR A 806 -42.07 14.71 -9.65
C TYR A 806 -41.68 16.19 -9.53
N THR A 807 -40.96 16.53 -8.47
CA THR A 807 -40.55 17.91 -8.14
C THR A 807 -39.05 18.09 -7.97
N SER A 808 -38.30 17.00 -7.80
CA SER A 808 -36.84 17.03 -7.76
C SER A 808 -36.25 15.69 -8.22
N LEU A 809 -34.96 15.71 -8.58
CA LEU A 809 -34.17 14.51 -8.75
C LEU A 809 -32.87 14.61 -7.97
N ARG A 810 -32.32 13.46 -7.59
CA ARG A 810 -30.99 13.33 -7.01
C ARG A 810 -30.21 12.28 -7.80
N GLU A 811 -29.09 12.70 -8.38
CA GLU A 811 -28.21 11.82 -9.13
C GLU A 811 -27.05 11.30 -8.25
N SER A 812 -26.72 10.02 -8.43
CA SER A 812 -25.51 9.38 -7.93
C SER A 812 -24.79 8.67 -9.08
N ALA A 813 -23.60 8.11 -8.81
CA ALA A 813 -22.87 7.34 -9.82
C ALA A 813 -23.62 6.08 -10.30
N ALA A 814 -24.50 5.51 -9.49
CA ALA A 814 -25.18 4.23 -9.77
C ALA A 814 -26.67 4.39 -10.13
N SER A 815 -27.32 5.47 -9.70
CA SER A 815 -28.75 5.69 -9.90
C SER A 815 -29.15 7.16 -9.86
N VAL A 816 -30.30 7.46 -10.46
CA VAL A 816 -31.03 8.72 -10.31
C VAL A 816 -32.31 8.43 -9.54
N VAL A 817 -32.57 9.18 -8.47
CA VAL A 817 -33.79 9.09 -7.69
C VAL A 817 -34.66 10.30 -7.97
N LEU A 818 -35.83 10.10 -8.54
CA LEU A 818 -36.88 11.12 -8.69
C LEU A 818 -37.72 11.16 -7.42
N ALA A 819 -38.17 12.35 -7.00
CA ALA A 819 -39.00 12.53 -5.81
C ALA A 819 -40.29 13.32 -6.10
N SER A 820 -41.41 12.79 -5.62
CA SER A 820 -42.76 13.35 -5.74
C SER A 820 -43.04 14.41 -4.67
N PRO A 821 -44.05 15.29 -4.84
CA PRO A 821 -44.40 16.32 -3.86
C PRO A 821 -44.72 15.79 -2.45
N ASP A 822 -45.27 14.58 -2.36
CA ASP A 822 -45.61 13.90 -1.11
C ASP A 822 -44.43 13.13 -0.50
N GLY A 823 -43.28 13.08 -1.19
CA GLY A 823 -42.05 12.44 -0.72
C GLY A 823 -41.85 11.00 -1.20
N ASP A 824 -42.73 10.46 -2.04
CA ASP A 824 -42.45 9.21 -2.74
C ASP A 824 -41.27 9.34 -3.70
N THR A 825 -40.65 8.19 -4.00
CA THR A 825 -39.42 8.16 -4.79
C THR A 825 -39.41 7.04 -5.80
N ALA A 826 -38.88 7.32 -7.00
CA ALA A 826 -38.62 6.34 -8.05
C ALA A 826 -37.12 6.30 -8.39
N GLU A 827 -36.49 5.13 -8.24
CA GLU A 827 -35.05 4.93 -8.48
C GLU A 827 -34.80 4.35 -9.88
N TYR A 828 -34.17 5.15 -10.75
CA TYR A 828 -33.70 4.77 -12.07
C TYR A 828 -32.23 4.38 -12.02
N LYS A 829 -31.88 3.14 -12.36
CA LYS A 829 -30.49 2.68 -12.33
C LYS A 829 -29.72 3.09 -13.56
N VAL A 830 -28.51 3.60 -13.39
CA VAL A 830 -27.61 3.94 -14.50
C VAL A 830 -27.13 2.64 -15.18
N ASN A 831 -27.22 2.58 -16.51
CA ASN A 831 -26.72 1.46 -17.32
C ASN A 831 -25.96 2.02 -18.53
N GLY A 832 -24.65 2.18 -18.39
CA GLY A 832 -23.81 2.88 -19.36
C GLY A 832 -24.22 4.34 -19.48
N THR A 833 -24.67 4.77 -20.66
CA THR A 833 -25.20 6.12 -20.89
C THR A 833 -26.72 6.22 -20.72
N GLY A 834 -27.41 5.12 -20.42
CA GLY A 834 -28.86 5.05 -20.28
C GLY A 834 -29.34 4.81 -18.85
N PHE A 835 -30.66 4.72 -18.68
CA PHE A 835 -31.32 4.50 -17.38
C PHE A 835 -32.31 3.34 -17.46
N THR A 836 -32.35 2.52 -16.41
CA THR A 836 -33.31 1.42 -16.25
C THR A 836 -34.35 1.83 -15.21
N PRO A 837 -35.66 1.88 -15.56
CA PRO A 837 -36.71 2.24 -14.61
C PRO A 837 -36.88 1.20 -13.50
N PRO A 838 -37.42 1.58 -12.34
CA PRO A 838 -37.82 0.63 -11.31
C PRO A 838 -39.07 -0.16 -11.78
N ALA A 839 -39.35 -1.29 -11.11
CA ALA A 839 -40.49 -2.12 -11.47
C ALA A 839 -41.81 -1.36 -11.26
N GLY A 840 -42.66 -1.33 -12.30
CA GLY A 840 -43.95 -0.63 -12.28
C GLY A 840 -43.91 0.82 -12.79
N GLU A 841 -42.73 1.36 -13.09
CA GLU A 841 -42.56 2.65 -13.74
C GLU A 841 -42.22 2.44 -15.23
N ASP A 842 -42.96 3.11 -16.12
CA ASP A 842 -42.74 3.07 -17.57
C ASP A 842 -42.16 4.40 -18.12
N GLY A 843 -41.92 5.37 -17.24
CA GLY A 843 -41.33 6.66 -17.61
C GLY A 843 -39.91 6.52 -18.18
N VAL A 844 -39.52 7.45 -19.05
CA VAL A 844 -38.23 7.44 -19.74
C VAL A 844 -37.36 8.59 -19.25
N LEU A 845 -36.26 8.25 -18.58
CA LEU A 845 -35.23 9.21 -18.18
C LEU A 845 -34.11 9.27 -19.21
N SER A 846 -33.64 10.48 -19.53
CA SER A 846 -32.58 10.72 -20.51
C SER A 846 -31.66 11.87 -20.10
N ARG A 847 -30.37 11.77 -20.44
CA ARG A 847 -29.38 12.82 -20.20
C ARG A 847 -29.18 13.70 -21.42
N ASN A 848 -29.26 15.00 -21.23
CA ASN A 848 -29.03 16.01 -22.27
C ASN A 848 -27.52 16.30 -22.42
N GLY A 849 -27.11 16.87 -23.55
CA GLY A 849 -25.71 17.19 -23.84
C GLY A 849 -25.10 18.28 -22.94
N ASP A 850 -25.93 19.07 -22.25
CA ASP A 850 -25.53 20.05 -21.24
C ASP A 850 -25.39 19.44 -19.82
N GLY A 851 -25.63 18.14 -19.67
CA GLY A 851 -25.59 17.43 -18.39
C GLY A 851 -26.92 17.41 -17.62
N SER A 852 -27.90 18.22 -18.02
CA SER A 852 -29.25 18.22 -17.44
C SER A 852 -30.01 16.91 -17.76
N LEU A 853 -31.05 16.61 -17.00
CA LEU A 853 -31.85 15.38 -17.18
C LEU A 853 -33.27 15.72 -17.61
N THR A 854 -33.79 14.94 -18.56
CA THR A 854 -35.17 15.02 -19.04
C THR A 854 -35.89 13.72 -18.72
N PHE A 855 -37.02 13.81 -18.03
CA PHE A 855 -37.89 12.69 -17.71
C PHE A 855 -39.23 12.85 -18.42
N ALA A 856 -39.58 11.89 -19.28
CA ALA A 856 -40.88 11.83 -19.92
C ALA A 856 -41.72 10.77 -19.20
N ASP A 857 -42.78 11.21 -18.53
CA ASP A 857 -43.62 10.33 -17.74
C ASP A 857 -44.88 9.90 -18.51
N THR A 858 -45.54 8.86 -18.02
CA THR A 858 -46.79 8.30 -18.54
C THR A 858 -47.99 9.23 -18.34
N ASP A 859 -47.88 10.24 -17.47
CA ASP A 859 -48.86 11.33 -17.31
C ASP A 859 -48.92 12.28 -18.53
N GLY A 860 -47.96 12.16 -19.46
CA GLY A 860 -47.87 12.97 -20.67
C GLY A 860 -47.11 14.29 -20.50
N LEU A 861 -46.51 14.52 -19.32
CA LEU A 861 -45.60 15.62 -19.02
C LEU A 861 -44.14 15.22 -19.28
N ILE A 862 -43.37 16.21 -19.72
CA ILE A 862 -41.93 16.15 -19.85
C ILE A 862 -41.33 17.09 -18.81
N TYR A 863 -40.60 16.52 -17.87
CA TYR A 863 -39.89 17.21 -16.80
C TYR A 863 -38.43 17.42 -17.22
N LYS A 864 -37.96 18.67 -17.20
CA LYS A 864 -36.55 19.00 -17.36
C LYS A 864 -35.99 19.47 -16.04
N PHE A 865 -34.99 18.76 -15.55
CA PHE A 865 -34.29 19.06 -14.30
C PHE A 865 -32.93 19.68 -14.60
N ASN A 866 -32.57 20.70 -13.83
CA ASN A 866 -31.27 21.35 -13.88
C ASN A 866 -30.16 20.39 -13.39
N ILE A 867 -28.90 20.75 -13.63
CA ILE A 867 -27.73 19.94 -13.20
C ILE A 867 -27.69 19.75 -11.68
N ASP A 868 -28.24 20.69 -10.91
CA ASP A 868 -28.34 20.60 -9.45
C ASP A 868 -29.53 19.74 -8.96
N GLY A 869 -30.29 19.15 -9.90
CA GLY A 869 -31.43 18.28 -9.62
C GLY A 869 -32.75 19.00 -9.35
N THR A 870 -32.77 20.33 -9.38
CA THR A 870 -34.00 21.13 -9.26
C THR A 870 -34.85 21.04 -10.53
N LEU A 871 -36.18 21.01 -10.39
CA LEU A 871 -37.08 21.04 -11.54
C LEU A 871 -36.98 22.41 -12.22
N GLY A 872 -36.52 22.45 -13.48
CA GLY A 872 -36.34 23.67 -14.26
C GLY A 872 -37.55 23.97 -15.15
N SER A 873 -38.16 22.94 -15.74
CA SER A 873 -39.44 23.07 -16.44
C SER A 873 -40.24 21.78 -16.45
N ALA A 874 -41.56 21.91 -16.58
CA ALA A 874 -42.48 20.82 -16.86
C ALA A 874 -43.36 21.29 -18.02
N THR A 875 -43.59 20.43 -19.00
CA THR A 875 -44.35 20.78 -20.22
C THR A 875 -45.17 19.60 -20.68
N SER A 876 -46.43 19.84 -21.01
CA SER A 876 -47.26 18.80 -21.63
C SER A 876 -46.81 18.51 -23.07
N SER A 877 -46.90 17.25 -23.49
CA SER A 877 -46.67 16.84 -24.87
C SER A 877 -47.66 17.44 -25.90
N ALA A 878 -48.76 18.06 -25.44
CA ALA A 878 -49.71 18.76 -26.30
C ALA A 878 -49.17 20.09 -26.89
N ASP A 879 -48.08 20.61 -26.33
CA ASP A 879 -47.46 21.89 -26.72
C ASP A 879 -46.87 21.86 -28.16
N ASP A 880 -46.39 20.70 -28.60
CA ASP A 880 -45.83 20.50 -29.95
C ASP A 880 -46.86 20.65 -31.09
N THR A 881 -48.16 20.64 -30.78
CA THR A 881 -49.23 20.72 -31.81
C THR A 881 -50.15 21.94 -31.67
N LYS A 882 -50.10 22.70 -30.56
CA LYS A 882 -50.94 23.89 -30.31
C LYS A 882 -50.19 24.96 -29.49
N PRO A 883 -49.83 26.13 -30.06
CA PRO A 883 -49.01 27.16 -29.40
C PRO A 883 -49.75 28.01 -28.32
N GLY A 884 -50.59 27.39 -27.50
CA GLY A 884 -51.30 28.01 -26.38
C GLY A 884 -51.30 27.17 -25.10
N ALA A 885 -50.51 26.10 -25.04
CA ALA A 885 -50.36 25.28 -23.84
C ALA A 885 -49.44 25.96 -22.80
N LEU A 886 -49.59 25.55 -21.55
CA LEU A 886 -48.89 26.16 -20.42
C LEU A 886 -47.51 25.52 -20.26
N GLN A 887 -46.48 26.37 -20.18
CA GLN A 887 -45.11 25.96 -19.84
C GLN A 887 -44.80 26.43 -18.42
N TYR A 888 -44.35 25.50 -17.57
CA TYR A 888 -43.86 25.82 -16.24
C TYR A 888 -42.35 26.08 -16.31
N THR A 889 -41.88 27.23 -15.83
CA THR A 889 -40.46 27.52 -15.68
C THR A 889 -40.17 27.97 -14.25
N TRP A 890 -39.19 27.32 -13.63
CA TRP A 890 -38.64 27.69 -12.33
C TRP A 890 -37.30 28.40 -12.56
N THR A 891 -37.12 29.56 -11.93
CA THR A 891 -35.96 30.45 -12.08
C THR A 891 -35.29 30.73 -10.77
#